data_AF-A0A8I1GT96-F1
#
_entry.id   AF-A0A8I1GT96-F1
#
_cell.length_a   1.000
_cell.length_b   1.000
_cell.length_c   1.000
_cell.angle_alpha   90.00
_cell.angle_beta   90.00
_cell.angle_gamma   90.00
#
_symmetry.space_group_name_H-M   'P 1'
#
loop_
_entity.id
_entity.type
_entity.pdbx_description
1 polymer ?
#
loop_
_entity_poly.entity_id
_entity_poly.type
_entity_poly.pdbx_seq_one_letter_code
_entity_poly.pdbx_strand_id
1 'polypeptide(L)'
;MGNNSKYKTRKILAATATVTMLATGMISSSDVFAEERQQQKKISTSLQEEKSVKLENRTYTVPGKGDVEALKQQERKSMAFSPYEPTGLYAKPNEQITINVEGNQNIQAYIGTYSYDASWREDSKIKSFTLKPGINTIQSPNGGMIYFYNKQQGGTIRTTVTTGGTTTPFFELGKHTKQDLINMLDQYPNAHAVELKGERVLITASPARVKKYLLGSNTDPVQLLKKMDEATRIQDKVAGLSEEQVDKHYIHYVEENHSPDYYMYATSYRTAYVGDAIQYVLDINKFIKDGWGPWHEAGHLRQQSPWKFYNMTEVQNNIYSLSVEKAFTSNQPFRLQQEGAYTKAFQYLEQSNKNYDEISDAFVKLVMLWQLQLAYGEDFYPKLHQLYRDMPSNELPQTDETKKQLFMISASKVAKQNLIPFFEKWGLRPNNDTIQKVTALGYPVLTAEIWKGTDSNPIKPDMPNGINILEGKQFAWSLKGISDFEFAKINFNKSTEEMQVDLKTGVPHHYFNETYASIKVQNASGKVVYKKDIYGNKQQSAESQKVPVKIGDYIELTHLEGVHRATLINVDNSKQESFGKKAMYEVTKEGLKKVEKMPEVTILDGNQFAWSLKGISDLEFAKINFNKSTEEMQVDLKAGIPHHYFNETYASIKVQNATGKVVYKKDIYGNKQQNAESQKVPVKVGDYIELTHLEGVHRATFTNVDNSKQESFGKKVMYEVTKEGMKKVEKMPETTVLDGNQFGWSLKGYSDREIAKVDYNRATEKMQVKLEAGVPHSYFNNTYASIKVQNSSGSIVYNKEIVGNRQQTAESQTVPVKVGDYIEFTHIEGEAVKEKTRATLINLENNKQEYIGKKRTYQVTSTGLNKID
;
A
#
# COMPACT_ATOMS: atom_id res chain seq x y z
N MET A 1 19.28 43.32 41.15
CA MET A 1 17.89 42.83 41.25
C MET A 1 17.79 41.59 40.36
N GLY A 2 17.52 40.37 40.77
CA GLY A 2 17.30 39.75 42.08
C GLY A 2 17.21 38.22 41.84
N ASN A 3 18.01 37.48 42.60
CA ASN A 3 17.81 36.13 43.16
C ASN A 3 17.34 34.89 42.34
N ASN A 4 18.20 33.87 42.46
CA ASN A 4 17.98 32.50 42.96
C ASN A 4 17.18 31.47 42.14
N SER A 5 17.87 30.37 41.83
CA SER A 5 17.36 29.02 42.12
C SER A 5 18.52 28.00 42.24
N LYS A 6 18.65 27.44 43.45
CA LYS A 6 19.51 26.32 43.84
C LYS A 6 18.90 25.00 43.34
N TYR A 7 19.70 24.07 42.83
CA TYR A 7 19.37 22.65 42.96
C TYR A 7 20.57 21.83 43.46
N LYS A 8 20.26 21.06 44.51
CA LYS A 8 21.14 20.26 45.37
C LYS A 8 21.51 18.92 44.72
N THR A 9 22.76 18.54 44.88
CA THR A 9 23.29 17.18 44.71
C THR A 9 22.64 16.23 45.72
N ARG A 10 22.02 15.14 45.24
CA ARG A 10 21.57 14.02 46.08
C ARG A 10 22.42 12.79 45.80
N LYS A 11 23.15 12.35 46.83
CA LYS A 11 23.76 11.03 46.96
C LYS A 11 22.66 9.96 47.00
N ILE A 12 22.83 8.86 46.28
CA ILE A 12 22.01 7.65 46.47
C ILE A 12 22.82 6.66 47.32
N LEU A 13 22.22 6.32 48.45
CA LEU A 13 22.61 5.26 49.37
C LEU A 13 22.35 3.89 48.72
N ALA A 14 23.32 3.00 48.78
CA ALA A 14 23.10 1.56 48.63
C ALA A 14 22.55 1.02 49.96
N ALA A 15 21.41 0.34 49.91
CA ALA A 15 20.83 -0.37 51.05
C ALA A 15 21.41 -1.78 51.13
N THR A 16 22.15 -2.04 52.20
CA THR A 16 22.62 -3.36 52.64
C THR A 16 21.47 -4.11 53.31
N ALA A 17 21.18 -5.32 52.84
CA ALA A 17 20.36 -6.28 53.57
C ALA A 17 21.26 -7.43 54.05
N THR A 18 21.36 -7.55 55.37
CA THR A 18 22.05 -8.62 56.10
C THR A 18 21.22 -9.91 56.08
N VAL A 19 21.87 -11.04 55.80
CA VAL A 19 21.40 -12.37 56.21
C VAL A 19 22.55 -13.06 56.96
N THR A 20 22.27 -13.35 58.22
CA THR A 20 23.11 -14.09 59.16
C THR A 20 23.15 -15.56 58.79
N MET A 21 24.32 -16.18 58.73
CA MET A 21 24.45 -17.63 58.95
C MET A 21 25.66 -17.96 59.83
N LEU A 22 25.37 -18.73 60.87
CA LEU A 22 26.32 -19.34 61.80
C LEU A 22 26.99 -20.56 61.16
N ALA A 23 28.32 -20.53 61.18
CA ALA A 23 29.32 -21.59 61.37
C ALA A 23 28.98 -23.07 61.03
N THR A 24 29.79 -23.71 60.18
CA THR A 24 30.95 -24.57 60.55
C THR A 24 31.43 -25.43 59.37
N GLY A 25 32.75 -25.63 59.25
CA GLY A 25 33.35 -26.72 58.45
C GLY A 25 34.39 -26.29 57.40
N MET A 26 35.67 -26.24 57.79
CA MET A 26 36.81 -25.99 56.90
C MET A 26 37.14 -27.20 56.01
N ILE A 27 37.33 -26.98 54.71
CA ILE A 27 38.33 -27.66 53.88
C ILE A 27 39.01 -26.59 53.01
N SER A 28 40.34 -26.58 52.99
CA SER A 28 41.22 -25.55 52.44
C SER A 28 41.08 -25.35 50.93
N SER A 29 40.87 -24.10 50.53
CA SER A 29 40.59 -23.65 49.16
C SER A 29 41.84 -23.30 48.32
N SER A 30 42.95 -24.03 48.46
CA SER A 30 44.16 -23.74 47.66
C SER A 30 44.30 -24.58 46.39
N ASP A 31 43.71 -25.77 46.33
CA ASP A 31 43.89 -26.68 45.19
C ASP A 31 42.77 -26.59 44.13
N VAL A 32 41.55 -26.22 44.55
CA VAL A 32 40.39 -26.06 43.64
C VAL A 32 40.54 -24.82 42.73
N PHE A 33 41.21 -23.77 43.21
CA PHE A 33 41.44 -22.54 42.44
C PHE A 33 42.60 -22.63 41.42
N ALA A 34 43.41 -23.69 41.48
CA ALA A 34 44.48 -23.96 40.52
C ALA A 34 43.98 -24.80 39.35
N GLU A 35 43.13 -25.80 39.61
CA GLU A 35 42.48 -26.61 38.58
C GLU A 35 41.44 -25.80 37.78
N GLU A 36 40.61 -24.98 38.43
CA GLU A 36 39.65 -24.11 37.71
C GLU A 36 40.35 -23.06 36.82
N ARG A 37 41.52 -22.55 37.22
CA ARG A 37 42.30 -21.61 36.40
C ARG A 37 43.01 -22.28 35.23
N GLN A 38 43.45 -23.52 35.37
CA GLN A 38 44.00 -24.29 34.24
C GLN A 38 42.89 -24.78 33.29
N GLN A 39 41.70 -25.11 33.80
CA GLN A 39 40.55 -25.51 32.99
C GLN A 39 39.90 -24.31 32.29
N GLN A 40 39.82 -23.13 32.92
CA GLN A 40 39.45 -21.88 32.24
C GLN A 40 40.52 -21.42 31.24
N LYS A 41 41.82 -21.63 31.49
CA LYS A 41 42.86 -21.36 30.48
C LYS A 41 42.81 -22.33 29.31
N LYS A 42 42.52 -23.62 29.53
CA LYS A 42 42.32 -24.62 28.45
C LYS A 42 41.05 -24.37 27.65
N ILE A 43 39.96 -23.96 28.29
CA ILE A 43 38.72 -23.55 27.63
C ILE A 43 38.89 -22.20 26.90
N SER A 44 39.69 -21.28 27.44
CA SER A 44 39.99 -20.01 26.75
C SER A 44 40.95 -20.19 25.58
N THR A 45 41.90 -21.13 25.65
CA THR A 45 42.77 -21.48 24.52
C THR A 45 42.04 -22.32 23.47
N SER A 46 41.15 -23.24 23.87
CA SER A 46 40.30 -23.96 22.91
C SER A 46 39.25 -23.04 22.26
N LEU A 47 38.70 -22.04 22.98
CA LEU A 47 37.83 -21.00 22.40
C LEU A 47 38.59 -19.93 21.60
N GLN A 48 39.90 -19.77 21.80
CA GLN A 48 40.77 -18.93 20.97
C GLN A 48 41.28 -19.66 19.73
N GLU A 49 41.44 -20.99 19.78
CA GLU A 49 41.80 -21.83 18.62
C GLU A 49 40.57 -22.29 17.80
N GLU A 50 39.37 -22.36 18.39
CA GLU A 50 38.10 -22.55 17.64
C GLU A 50 37.48 -21.25 17.12
N LYS A 51 38.05 -20.08 17.45
CA LYS A 51 37.89 -18.86 16.64
C LYS A 51 38.93 -18.82 15.51
N SER A 52 39.11 -19.93 14.83
CA SER A 52 39.52 -19.87 13.43
C SER A 52 38.44 -19.07 12.72
N VAL A 53 38.82 -17.91 12.18
CA VAL A 53 37.97 -17.03 11.39
C VAL A 53 37.22 -17.92 10.40
N LYS A 54 35.90 -18.06 10.57
CA LYS A 54 35.02 -18.61 9.52
C LYS A 54 35.42 -17.82 8.28
N LEU A 55 36.08 -18.48 7.32
CA LEU A 55 36.55 -17.83 6.10
C LEU A 55 35.30 -17.24 5.46
N GLU A 56 35.10 -15.93 5.60
CA GLU A 56 34.03 -15.25 4.87
C GLU A 56 34.27 -15.57 3.41
N ASN A 57 33.23 -16.06 2.73
CA ASN A 57 33.32 -16.33 1.31
C ASN A 57 33.46 -14.98 0.57
N ARG A 58 34.70 -14.55 0.35
CA ARG A 58 35.06 -13.27 -0.30
C ARG A 58 35.13 -13.40 -1.82
N THR A 59 34.37 -14.35 -2.37
CA THR A 59 34.20 -14.55 -3.81
C THR A 59 32.86 -13.96 -4.24
N TYR A 60 32.92 -13.04 -5.21
CA TYR A 60 31.77 -12.31 -5.73
C TYR A 60 31.52 -12.72 -7.18
N THR A 61 30.24 -12.89 -7.52
CA THR A 61 29.81 -13.05 -8.90
C THR A 61 29.29 -11.70 -9.37
N VAL A 62 30.08 -10.99 -10.18
CA VAL A 62 29.79 -9.62 -10.62
C VAL A 62 29.00 -9.67 -11.94
N PRO A 63 27.70 -9.32 -11.94
CA PRO A 63 26.87 -9.36 -13.14
C PRO A 63 27.26 -8.26 -14.12
N GLY A 64 27.28 -8.57 -15.40
CA GLY A 64 27.42 -7.57 -16.47
C GLY A 64 26.12 -6.82 -16.67
N LYS A 65 26.06 -5.56 -16.23
CA LYS A 65 24.86 -4.71 -16.29
C LYS A 65 24.90 -3.66 -17.41
N GLY A 66 25.96 -3.63 -18.21
CA GLY A 66 26.19 -2.64 -19.26
C GLY A 66 27.00 -1.43 -18.80
N ASP A 67 27.34 -0.53 -19.73
CA ASP A 67 27.98 0.74 -19.37
C ASP A 67 26.92 1.79 -19.01
N VAL A 68 26.88 2.25 -17.75
CA VAL A 68 25.96 3.27 -17.25
C VAL A 68 25.95 4.55 -18.09
N GLU A 69 27.08 4.93 -18.68
CA GLU A 69 27.17 6.11 -19.54
C GLU A 69 26.55 5.86 -20.92
N ALA A 70 26.72 4.66 -21.48
CA ALA A 70 26.07 4.27 -22.71
C ALA A 70 24.54 4.15 -22.52
N LEU A 71 24.09 3.57 -21.40
CA LEU A 71 22.67 3.45 -21.05
C LEU A 71 22.02 4.82 -20.82
N LYS A 72 22.72 5.76 -20.15
CA LYS A 72 22.28 7.15 -20.03
C LYS A 72 22.01 7.78 -21.40
N GLN A 73 22.94 7.62 -22.35
CA GLN A 73 22.78 8.15 -23.71
C GLN A 73 21.67 7.45 -24.49
N GLN A 74 21.57 6.13 -24.39
CA GLN A 74 20.51 5.32 -25.03
C GLN A 74 19.12 5.73 -24.54
N GLU A 75 18.96 5.95 -23.24
CA GLU A 75 17.69 6.36 -22.65
C GLU A 75 17.42 7.88 -22.75
N ARG A 76 18.39 8.64 -23.26
CA ARG A 76 18.38 10.11 -23.41
C ARG A 76 18.27 10.86 -22.07
N LYS A 77 18.72 10.25 -20.97
CA LYS A 77 18.65 10.79 -19.61
C LYS A 77 19.81 11.76 -19.33
N SER A 78 19.65 12.71 -18.40
CA SER A 78 20.74 13.62 -18.00
C SER A 78 21.73 13.02 -17.00
N MET A 79 21.35 11.94 -16.30
CA MET A 79 22.15 11.34 -15.22
C MET A 79 22.21 9.81 -15.39
N ALA A 80 23.32 9.23 -14.98
CA ALA A 80 23.53 7.77 -14.99
C ALA A 80 23.06 7.15 -13.66
N PHE A 81 22.69 5.87 -13.66
CA PHE A 81 22.45 5.10 -12.43
C PHE A 81 23.77 4.62 -11.81
N SER A 82 23.73 4.03 -10.61
CA SER A 82 24.95 3.66 -9.88
C SER A 82 25.72 2.54 -10.58
N PRO A 83 27.04 2.68 -10.82
CA PRO A 83 27.85 1.60 -11.37
C PRO A 83 28.14 0.49 -10.34
N TYR A 84 27.77 0.68 -9.07
CA TYR A 84 28.21 -0.15 -7.98
C TYR A 84 27.50 -1.50 -7.89
N GLU A 85 28.29 -2.57 -7.81
CA GLU A 85 27.90 -3.83 -7.20
C GLU A 85 28.60 -3.93 -5.82
N PRO A 86 27.85 -3.91 -4.70
CA PRO A 86 28.42 -3.87 -3.35
C PRO A 86 29.07 -5.20 -2.96
N THR A 87 30.16 -5.09 -2.19
CA THR A 87 30.89 -6.26 -1.65
C THR A 87 30.63 -6.49 -0.16
N GLY A 88 30.11 -5.50 0.57
CA GLY A 88 30.07 -5.54 2.03
C GLY A 88 31.44 -5.41 2.70
N LEU A 89 32.46 -4.96 1.97
CA LEU A 89 33.82 -4.72 2.49
C LEU A 89 34.14 -3.23 2.51
N TYR A 90 34.83 -2.81 3.57
CA TYR A 90 35.39 -1.48 3.77
C TYR A 90 36.92 -1.53 3.74
N ALA A 91 37.55 -0.68 2.94
CA ALA A 91 38.99 -0.45 2.94
C ALA A 91 39.33 0.76 3.82
N LYS A 92 40.28 0.61 4.75
CA LYS A 92 40.83 1.75 5.49
C LYS A 92 41.66 2.65 4.56
N PRO A 93 41.89 3.92 4.92
CA PRO A 93 42.85 4.80 4.25
C PRO A 93 44.18 4.10 3.99
N ASN A 94 44.60 4.06 2.72
CA ASN A 94 45.83 3.43 2.23
C ASN A 94 45.95 1.91 2.46
N GLU A 95 44.88 1.22 2.84
CA GLU A 95 44.89 -0.24 2.93
C GLU A 95 45.05 -0.87 1.55
N GLN A 96 45.97 -1.82 1.41
CA GLN A 96 46.14 -2.59 0.19
C GLN A 96 45.09 -3.70 0.12
N ILE A 97 44.33 -3.70 -0.97
CA ILE A 97 43.34 -4.71 -1.29
C ILE A 97 43.85 -5.53 -2.46
N THR A 98 43.99 -6.85 -2.25
CA THR A 98 44.37 -7.79 -3.31
C THR A 98 43.14 -8.50 -3.83
N ILE A 99 42.94 -8.44 -5.16
CA ILE A 99 41.76 -8.94 -5.85
C ILE A 99 42.20 -9.83 -7.02
N ASN A 100 41.74 -11.07 -7.03
CA ASN A 100 41.86 -11.96 -8.19
C ASN A 100 40.61 -11.86 -9.06
N VAL A 101 40.77 -11.54 -10.35
CA VAL A 101 39.69 -11.48 -11.34
C VAL A 101 39.81 -12.68 -12.27
N GLU A 102 38.78 -13.50 -12.34
CA GLU A 102 38.74 -14.66 -13.24
C GLU A 102 38.25 -14.27 -14.64
N GLY A 103 38.54 -15.13 -15.62
CA GLY A 103 38.16 -14.91 -17.02
C GLY A 103 39.22 -14.11 -17.80
N ASN A 104 38.79 -13.43 -18.85
CA ASN A 104 39.67 -12.74 -19.80
C ASN A 104 39.29 -11.26 -20.02
N GLN A 105 38.41 -10.72 -19.20
CA GLN A 105 37.85 -9.38 -19.37
C GLN A 105 38.22 -8.50 -18.17
N ASN A 106 38.46 -7.22 -18.46
CA ASN A 106 38.67 -6.23 -17.41
C ASN A 106 37.34 -5.86 -16.76
N ILE A 107 37.39 -5.53 -15.47
CA ILE A 107 36.28 -4.89 -14.75
C ILE A 107 36.79 -3.63 -14.05
N GLN A 108 35.89 -2.84 -13.49
CA GLN A 108 36.26 -1.75 -12.60
C GLN A 108 36.00 -2.12 -11.14
N ALA A 109 36.81 -1.57 -10.25
CA ALA A 109 36.54 -1.52 -8.82
C ALA A 109 36.55 -0.08 -8.34
N TYR A 110 35.76 0.21 -7.30
CA TYR A 110 35.75 1.51 -6.63
C TYR A 110 36.12 1.32 -5.16
N ILE A 111 36.86 2.29 -4.62
CA ILE A 111 37.04 2.45 -3.17
C ILE A 111 36.52 3.83 -2.80
N GLY A 112 35.44 3.83 -2.02
CA GLY A 112 34.65 5.01 -1.66
C GLY A 112 33.25 5.00 -2.28
N THR A 113 32.34 5.68 -1.61
CA THR A 113 30.93 5.83 -1.96
C THR A 113 30.63 7.29 -2.25
N TYR A 114 30.15 7.59 -3.46
CA TYR A 114 29.72 8.95 -3.82
C TYR A 114 28.71 9.52 -2.82
N SER A 115 28.87 10.80 -2.46
CA SER A 115 28.05 11.53 -1.46
C SER A 115 28.15 11.05 0.00
N TYR A 116 28.56 9.81 0.28
CA TYR A 116 28.76 9.34 1.65
C TYR A 116 30.16 9.69 2.18
N ASP A 117 31.21 9.42 1.39
CA ASP A 117 32.61 9.61 1.82
C ASP A 117 33.15 11.01 1.51
N ALA A 118 32.47 11.76 0.64
CA ALA A 118 32.80 13.13 0.26
C ALA A 118 31.58 13.84 -0.32
N SER A 119 31.59 15.18 -0.30
CA SER A 119 30.60 15.99 -1.02
C SER A 119 30.61 15.68 -2.52
N TRP A 120 29.49 15.87 -3.20
CA TRP A 120 29.39 15.71 -4.66
C TRP A 120 30.37 16.60 -5.45
N ARG A 121 30.83 17.70 -4.86
CA ARG A 121 31.85 18.59 -5.44
C ARG A 121 33.26 18.00 -5.39
N GLU A 122 33.44 16.92 -4.63
CA GLU A 122 34.71 16.25 -4.38
C GLU A 122 34.67 14.78 -4.80
N ASP A 123 33.84 14.43 -5.79
CA ASP A 123 33.70 13.07 -6.34
C ASP A 123 35.05 12.44 -6.78
N SER A 124 36.07 13.25 -7.06
CA SER A 124 37.44 12.83 -7.37
C SER A 124 38.17 12.14 -6.19
N LYS A 125 37.65 12.27 -4.97
CA LYS A 125 38.10 11.54 -3.77
C LYS A 125 37.71 10.07 -3.81
N ILE A 126 36.67 9.70 -4.57
CA ILE A 126 36.28 8.32 -4.82
C ILE A 126 37.17 7.75 -5.92
N LYS A 127 37.95 6.71 -5.62
CA LYS A 127 38.91 6.16 -6.57
C LYS A 127 38.33 4.98 -7.30
N SER A 128 38.48 4.97 -8.63
CA SER A 128 38.18 3.83 -9.49
C SER A 128 39.47 3.21 -10.02
N PHE A 129 39.43 1.90 -10.26
CA PHE A 129 40.57 1.10 -10.69
C PHE A 129 40.12 0.14 -11.78
N THR A 130 40.87 0.07 -12.89
CA THR A 130 40.68 -0.99 -13.88
C THR A 130 41.41 -2.24 -13.40
N LEU A 131 40.65 -3.29 -13.12
CA LEU A 131 41.20 -4.60 -12.74
C LEU A 131 41.36 -5.46 -13.99
N LYS A 132 42.57 -6.00 -14.19
CA LYS A 132 42.88 -6.94 -15.27
C LYS A 132 42.61 -8.38 -14.81
N PRO A 133 42.38 -9.34 -15.72
CA PRO A 133 42.40 -10.76 -15.38
C PRO A 133 43.64 -11.15 -14.57
N GLY A 134 43.44 -11.97 -13.53
CA GLY A 134 44.46 -12.35 -12.56
C GLY A 134 44.50 -11.44 -11.33
N ILE A 135 45.66 -11.39 -10.67
CA ILE A 135 45.86 -10.71 -9.39
C ILE A 135 46.11 -9.22 -9.60
N ASN A 136 45.37 -8.39 -8.86
CA ASN A 136 45.50 -6.94 -8.83
C ASN A 136 45.66 -6.49 -7.37
N THR A 137 46.45 -5.43 -7.15
CA THR A 137 46.54 -4.76 -5.85
C THR A 137 46.15 -3.30 -6.02
N ILE A 138 45.15 -2.86 -5.27
CA ILE A 138 44.62 -1.48 -5.30
C ILE A 138 44.63 -0.87 -3.90
N GLN A 139 44.72 0.45 -3.82
CA GLN A 139 44.62 1.19 -2.56
C GLN A 139 44.10 2.61 -2.82
N SER A 140 43.36 3.18 -1.87
CA SER A 140 42.86 4.56 -1.93
C SER A 140 43.32 5.35 -0.71
N PRO A 141 43.85 6.57 -0.87
CA PRO A 141 44.24 7.42 0.25
C PRO A 141 43.12 7.73 1.24
N ASN A 142 41.87 7.79 0.76
CA ASN A 142 40.72 8.12 1.60
C ASN A 142 40.03 6.89 2.21
N GLY A 143 40.36 5.68 1.74
CA GLY A 143 39.59 4.48 2.08
C GLY A 143 38.14 4.56 1.55
N GLY A 144 37.28 3.71 2.10
CA GLY A 144 35.85 3.67 1.79
C GLY A 144 35.36 2.26 1.41
N MET A 145 34.08 2.16 1.13
CA MET A 145 33.44 0.91 0.70
C MET A 145 34.01 0.42 -0.64
N ILE A 146 34.10 -0.90 -0.80
CA ILE A 146 34.61 -1.53 -2.02
C ILE A 146 33.45 -1.98 -2.90
N TYR A 147 33.47 -1.57 -4.16
CA TYR A 147 32.47 -1.94 -5.17
C TYR A 147 33.12 -2.55 -6.40
N PHE A 148 32.42 -3.45 -7.07
CA PHE A 148 32.76 -3.89 -8.43
C PHE A 148 31.83 -3.28 -9.46
N TYR A 149 32.30 -3.23 -10.71
CA TYR A 149 31.51 -2.80 -11.84
C TYR A 149 31.94 -3.56 -13.10
N ASN A 150 31.02 -4.36 -13.63
CA ASN A 150 31.19 -5.08 -14.88
C ASN A 150 30.37 -4.39 -15.99
N LYS A 151 31.09 -3.71 -16.90
CA LYS A 151 30.51 -2.96 -18.03
C LYS A 151 29.91 -3.82 -19.14
N GLN A 152 30.09 -5.13 -19.10
CA GLN A 152 29.53 -6.02 -20.13
C GLN A 152 28.01 -6.01 -20.08
N GLN A 153 27.37 -6.10 -21.24
CA GLN A 153 25.94 -6.32 -21.32
C GLN A 153 25.65 -7.82 -21.18
N GLY A 154 25.34 -8.27 -19.96
CA GLY A 154 25.11 -9.68 -19.64
C GLY A 154 26.38 -10.43 -19.20
N GLY A 155 26.19 -11.70 -18.83
CA GLY A 155 27.25 -12.56 -18.28
C GLY A 155 27.62 -12.22 -16.84
N THR A 156 28.59 -12.94 -16.30
CA THR A 156 29.10 -12.74 -14.93
C THR A 156 30.61 -12.95 -14.88
N ILE A 157 31.30 -12.15 -14.06
CA ILE A 157 32.72 -12.33 -13.78
C ILE A 157 32.90 -12.68 -12.31
N ARG A 158 33.65 -13.75 -12.04
CA ARG A 158 33.97 -14.15 -10.67
C ARG A 158 35.21 -13.38 -10.20
N THR A 159 35.10 -12.75 -9.03
CA THR A 159 36.20 -12.02 -8.40
C THR A 159 36.38 -12.50 -6.98
N THR A 160 37.61 -12.54 -6.48
CA THR A 160 37.89 -12.92 -5.09
C THR A 160 38.78 -11.87 -4.45
N VAL A 161 38.34 -11.28 -3.34
CA VAL A 161 39.19 -10.41 -2.51
C VAL A 161 40.00 -11.30 -1.57
N THR A 162 41.29 -11.45 -1.84
CA THR A 162 42.17 -12.39 -1.12
C THR A 162 42.85 -11.75 0.09
N THR A 163 43.08 -10.44 0.05
CA THR A 163 43.77 -9.70 1.12
C THR A 163 43.15 -8.31 1.29
N GLY A 164 43.07 -7.86 2.54
CA GLY A 164 42.53 -6.55 2.89
C GLY A 164 41.00 -6.50 2.89
N GLY A 165 40.46 -5.41 3.41
CA GLY A 165 39.03 -5.17 3.52
C GLY A 165 38.45 -5.76 4.80
N THR A 166 37.78 -4.90 5.57
CA THR A 166 37.04 -5.25 6.78
C THR A 166 35.56 -5.37 6.46
N THR A 167 34.92 -6.43 6.93
CA THR A 167 33.48 -6.65 6.75
C THR A 167 32.66 -5.59 7.46
N THR A 168 31.56 -5.20 6.83
CA THR A 168 30.60 -4.24 7.37
C THR A 168 29.17 -4.82 7.29
N PRO A 169 28.19 -4.28 8.03
CA PRO A 169 26.80 -4.69 7.90
C PRO A 169 26.30 -4.53 6.46
N PHE A 170 26.01 -5.66 5.81
CA PHE A 170 25.53 -5.72 4.43
C PHE A 170 24.29 -6.62 4.36
N PHE A 171 23.13 -5.98 4.21
CA PHE A 171 21.85 -6.65 4.07
C PHE A 171 21.52 -6.85 2.59
N GLU A 172 21.01 -8.03 2.24
CA GLU A 172 20.65 -8.37 0.85
C GLU A 172 19.27 -9.01 0.85
N LEU A 173 18.37 -8.43 0.06
CA LEU A 173 17.01 -8.92 -0.11
C LEU A 173 17.02 -10.37 -0.62
N GLY A 174 16.21 -11.22 0.00
CA GLY A 174 16.13 -12.64 -0.32
C GLY A 174 17.19 -13.51 0.35
N LYS A 175 18.23 -12.92 0.97
CA LYS A 175 19.24 -13.65 1.75
C LYS A 175 19.15 -13.41 3.25
N HIS A 176 18.84 -12.17 3.65
CA HIS A 176 18.88 -11.76 5.05
C HIS A 176 17.49 -11.40 5.59
N THR A 177 17.29 -11.64 6.88
CA THR A 177 16.12 -11.26 7.66
C THR A 177 16.38 -10.01 8.50
N LYS A 178 15.33 -9.37 9.03
CA LYS A 178 15.48 -8.24 9.96
C LYS A 178 16.40 -8.57 11.15
N GLN A 179 16.31 -9.81 11.66
CA GLN A 179 17.16 -10.23 12.78
C GLN A 179 18.63 -10.32 12.35
N ASP A 180 18.91 -10.75 11.11
CA ASP A 180 20.29 -10.75 10.60
C ASP A 180 20.87 -9.34 10.53
N LEU A 181 20.09 -8.35 10.10
CA LEU A 181 20.51 -6.94 10.12
C LEU A 181 20.86 -6.47 11.54
N ILE A 182 20.03 -6.82 12.54
CA ILE A 182 20.29 -6.49 13.95
C ILE A 182 21.60 -7.15 14.39
N ASN A 183 21.76 -8.45 14.12
CA ASN A 183 22.97 -9.19 14.47
C ASN A 183 24.23 -8.58 13.82
N MET A 184 24.16 -8.16 12.55
CA MET A 184 25.26 -7.46 11.88
C MET A 184 25.59 -6.13 12.56
N LEU A 185 24.59 -5.35 12.94
CA LEU A 185 24.77 -4.06 13.62
C LEU A 185 25.31 -4.17 15.05
N ASP A 186 25.07 -5.30 15.70
CA ASP A 186 25.61 -5.63 17.01
C ASP A 186 27.04 -6.18 16.91
N GLN A 187 27.33 -6.95 15.87
CA GLN A 187 28.67 -7.47 15.58
C GLN A 187 29.64 -6.37 15.12
N TYR A 188 29.15 -5.39 14.35
CA TYR A 188 29.95 -4.30 13.80
C TYR A 188 29.39 -2.92 14.22
N PRO A 189 29.43 -2.55 15.51
CA PRO A 189 28.79 -1.34 16.03
C PRO A 189 29.46 -0.05 15.54
N ASN A 190 30.75 -0.11 15.19
CA ASN A 190 31.56 1.01 14.68
C ASN A 190 31.84 0.88 13.18
N ALA A 191 30.97 0.16 12.45
CA ALA A 191 31.05 0.03 11.02
C ALA A 191 31.08 1.39 10.31
N HIS A 192 31.87 1.49 9.24
CA HIS A 192 31.95 2.70 8.43
C HIS A 192 30.60 3.07 7.82
N ALA A 193 29.91 2.08 7.26
CA ALA A 193 28.58 2.21 6.67
C ALA A 193 27.79 0.90 6.81
N VAL A 194 26.48 1.01 6.67
CA VAL A 194 25.54 -0.09 6.48
C VAL A 194 25.02 -0.01 5.05
N GLU A 195 25.03 -1.13 4.35
CA GLU A 195 24.48 -1.23 3.01
C GLU A 195 23.26 -2.14 2.98
N LEU A 196 22.15 -1.68 2.38
CA LEU A 196 20.95 -2.48 2.15
C LEU A 196 20.70 -2.58 0.64
N LYS A 197 20.77 -3.80 0.11
CA LYS A 197 20.64 -4.11 -1.31
C LYS A 197 19.29 -4.76 -1.62
N GLY A 198 18.50 -4.10 -2.45
CA GLY A 198 17.30 -4.65 -3.09
C GLY A 198 17.60 -5.24 -4.48
N GLU A 199 16.57 -5.48 -5.28
CA GLU A 199 16.72 -5.93 -6.66
C GLU A 199 17.10 -4.77 -7.61
N ARG A 200 16.59 -3.57 -7.33
CA ARG A 200 16.70 -2.36 -8.16
C ARG A 200 17.27 -1.16 -7.40
N VAL A 201 17.44 -1.28 -6.08
CA VAL A 201 17.92 -0.20 -5.22
C VAL A 201 19.11 -0.61 -4.34
N LEU A 202 19.94 0.36 -4.00
CA LEU A 202 21.00 0.25 -2.99
C LEU A 202 20.86 1.41 -2.01
N ILE A 203 20.98 1.14 -0.71
CA ILE A 203 20.99 2.17 0.33
C ILE A 203 22.35 2.11 1.03
N THR A 204 23.01 3.26 1.18
CA THR A 204 24.20 3.39 2.03
C THR A 204 23.95 4.46 3.09
N ALA A 205 23.98 4.04 4.36
CA ALA A 205 23.76 4.93 5.50
C ALA A 205 24.62 4.49 6.70
N SER A 206 24.84 5.39 7.65
CA SER A 206 25.58 5.08 8.86
C SER A 206 24.80 4.13 9.78
N PRO A 207 25.49 3.32 10.62
CA PRO A 207 24.83 2.48 11.62
C PRO A 207 23.88 3.28 12.53
N ALA A 208 24.23 4.53 12.85
CA ALA A 208 23.41 5.41 13.67
C ALA A 208 22.06 5.73 13.01
N ARG A 209 22.04 6.05 11.70
CA ARG A 209 20.80 6.33 10.96
C ARG A 209 19.94 5.10 10.77
N VAL A 210 20.54 3.95 10.46
CA VAL A 210 19.80 2.69 10.34
C VAL A 210 19.16 2.31 11.67
N LYS A 211 19.88 2.42 12.79
CA LYS A 211 19.32 2.19 14.14
C LYS A 211 18.19 3.18 14.44
N LYS A 212 18.39 4.48 14.18
CA LYS A 212 17.41 5.53 14.49
C LYS A 212 16.13 5.42 13.67
N TYR A 213 16.23 5.28 12.34
CA TYR A 213 15.08 5.43 11.45
C TYR A 213 14.53 4.14 10.91
N LEU A 214 15.35 3.11 10.67
CA LEU A 214 14.85 1.82 10.19
C LEU A 214 14.42 0.97 11.38
N LEU A 215 15.34 0.69 12.31
CA LEU A 215 15.00 -0.13 13.48
C LEU A 215 14.10 0.62 14.47
N GLY A 216 14.36 1.91 14.71
CA GLY A 216 13.57 2.74 15.63
C GLY A 216 12.12 2.98 15.19
N SER A 217 11.82 2.95 13.89
CA SER A 217 10.44 2.98 13.36
C SER A 217 9.80 1.59 13.28
N ASN A 218 10.51 0.55 13.72
CA ASN A 218 10.15 -0.85 13.55
C ASN A 218 9.96 -1.27 12.07
N THR A 219 10.58 -0.56 11.12
CA THR A 219 10.57 -0.94 9.71
C THR A 219 11.18 -2.33 9.52
N ASP A 220 10.57 -3.12 8.63
CA ASP A 220 11.14 -4.37 8.13
C ASP A 220 11.96 -4.08 6.86
N PRO A 221 13.29 -4.32 6.85
CA PRO A 221 14.13 -4.04 5.69
C PRO A 221 13.70 -4.82 4.44
N VAL A 222 13.09 -6.00 4.59
CA VAL A 222 12.57 -6.78 3.45
C VAL A 222 11.40 -6.06 2.80
N GLN A 223 10.46 -5.56 3.60
CA GLN A 223 9.29 -4.84 3.10
C GLN A 223 9.69 -3.49 2.49
N LEU A 224 10.64 -2.79 3.14
CA LEU A 224 11.14 -1.52 2.65
C LEU A 224 11.76 -1.67 1.26
N LEU A 225 12.72 -2.58 1.09
CA LEU A 225 13.42 -2.76 -0.19
C LEU A 225 12.46 -3.20 -1.29
N LYS A 226 11.52 -4.13 -1.01
CA LYS A 226 10.48 -4.51 -1.98
C LYS A 226 9.63 -3.32 -2.43
N LYS A 227 9.26 -2.43 -1.51
CA LYS A 227 8.46 -1.24 -1.82
C LYS A 227 9.26 -0.20 -2.61
N MET A 228 10.56 -0.06 -2.33
CA MET A 228 11.45 0.81 -3.11
C MET A 228 11.71 0.24 -4.52
N ASP A 229 11.84 -1.08 -4.64
CA ASP A 229 11.93 -1.76 -5.95
C ASP A 229 10.62 -1.59 -6.75
N GLU A 230 9.45 -1.63 -6.09
CA GLU A 230 8.15 -1.31 -6.70
C GLU A 230 8.08 0.15 -7.20
N ALA A 231 8.49 1.13 -6.38
CA ALA A 231 8.56 2.53 -6.79
C ALA A 231 9.46 2.72 -8.03
N THR A 232 10.61 2.04 -8.06
CA THR A 232 11.53 2.06 -9.19
C THR A 232 10.87 1.56 -10.47
N ARG A 233 10.12 0.45 -10.41
CA ARG A 233 9.38 -0.10 -11.57
C ARG A 233 8.27 0.81 -12.06
N ILE A 234 7.58 1.50 -11.15
CA ILE A 234 6.58 2.50 -11.54
C ILE A 234 7.24 3.63 -12.34
N GLN A 235 8.39 4.13 -11.88
CA GLN A 235 9.11 5.18 -12.61
C GLN A 235 9.69 4.69 -13.94
N ASP A 236 10.17 3.45 -13.99
CA ASP A 236 10.65 2.81 -15.23
C ASP A 236 9.51 2.67 -16.26
N LYS A 237 8.30 2.35 -15.80
CA LYS A 237 7.10 2.32 -16.64
C LYS A 237 6.79 3.70 -17.22
N VAL A 238 6.86 4.77 -16.43
CA VAL A 238 6.67 6.16 -16.93
C VAL A 238 7.69 6.50 -18.02
N ALA A 239 8.94 6.04 -17.87
CA ALA A 239 9.97 6.15 -18.88
C ALA A 239 9.75 5.23 -20.10
N GLY A 240 8.68 4.43 -20.13
CA GLY A 240 8.32 3.54 -21.23
C GLY A 240 9.29 2.37 -21.43
N LEU A 241 9.89 1.88 -20.34
CA LEU A 241 10.81 0.73 -20.36
C LEU A 241 10.10 -0.52 -19.81
N SER A 242 10.25 -1.64 -20.52
CA SER A 242 9.87 -2.98 -20.01
C SER A 242 10.94 -3.54 -19.08
N GLU A 243 10.61 -4.57 -18.29
CA GLU A 243 11.57 -5.23 -17.41
C GLU A 243 12.79 -5.79 -18.16
N GLU A 244 12.66 -6.15 -19.44
CA GLU A 244 13.77 -6.60 -20.26
C GLU A 244 14.67 -5.46 -20.73
N GLN A 245 14.11 -4.26 -20.89
CA GLN A 245 14.79 -3.08 -21.45
C GLN A 245 15.41 -2.17 -20.39
N VAL A 246 14.88 -2.18 -19.17
CA VAL A 246 15.34 -1.27 -18.11
C VAL A 246 16.82 -1.45 -17.80
N ASP A 247 17.49 -0.33 -17.52
CA ASP A 247 18.79 -0.32 -16.87
C ASP A 247 18.78 -1.16 -15.59
N LYS A 248 19.64 -2.19 -15.52
CA LYS A 248 19.75 -3.13 -14.38
C LYS A 248 20.66 -2.64 -13.24
N HIS A 249 21.22 -1.45 -13.35
CA HIS A 249 21.93 -0.76 -12.28
C HIS A 249 20.98 -0.27 -11.17
N TYR A 250 21.55 0.02 -10.00
CA TYR A 250 20.76 0.41 -8.84
C TYR A 250 20.46 1.92 -8.84
N ILE A 251 19.25 2.26 -8.39
CA ILE A 251 19.01 3.59 -7.81
C ILE A 251 19.66 3.59 -6.43
N HIS A 252 20.68 4.42 -6.25
CA HIS A 252 21.45 4.46 -5.00
C HIS A 252 20.97 5.61 -4.13
N TYR A 253 20.54 5.29 -2.92
CA TYR A 253 20.08 6.22 -1.89
C TYR A 253 21.17 6.36 -0.80
N VAL A 254 21.71 7.57 -0.64
CA VAL A 254 22.93 7.78 0.16
C VAL A 254 22.69 8.80 1.27
N GLU A 255 23.02 8.46 2.51
CA GLU A 255 23.16 9.46 3.57
C GLU A 255 24.29 10.44 3.23
N GLU A 256 24.05 11.73 3.36
CA GLU A 256 25.02 12.79 3.07
C GLU A 256 25.22 13.66 4.32
N ASN A 257 26.47 13.94 4.69
CA ASN A 257 26.77 14.85 5.81
C ASN A 257 27.88 15.87 5.48
N HIS A 258 28.18 16.09 4.19
CA HIS A 258 29.27 16.95 3.71
C HIS A 258 28.78 18.24 3.04
N SER A 259 27.49 18.36 2.73
CA SER A 259 26.90 19.46 1.96
C SER A 259 25.70 20.06 2.71
N PRO A 260 25.91 20.70 3.88
CA PRO A 260 24.83 21.10 4.79
C PRO A 260 23.85 22.13 4.22
N ASP A 261 24.21 22.82 3.13
CA ASP A 261 23.35 23.79 2.44
C ASP A 261 22.25 23.13 1.58
N TYR A 262 22.33 21.81 1.39
CA TYR A 262 21.33 21.03 0.65
C TYR A 262 20.41 20.29 1.60
N TYR A 263 19.23 19.89 1.11
CA TYR A 263 18.31 19.03 1.84
C TYR A 263 18.31 17.60 1.29
N MET A 264 17.97 17.47 0.01
CA MET A 264 18.07 16.26 -0.80
C MET A 264 18.58 16.69 -2.19
N TYR A 265 19.26 15.80 -2.89
CA TYR A 265 19.64 16.05 -4.28
C TYR A 265 19.92 14.76 -5.06
N ALA A 266 19.82 14.87 -6.39
CA ALA A 266 20.21 13.84 -7.33
C ALA A 266 21.32 14.34 -8.27
N THR A 267 22.23 13.46 -8.59
CA THR A 267 23.27 13.66 -9.59
C THR A 267 23.69 12.29 -10.12
N SER A 268 24.54 12.22 -11.15
CA SER A 268 24.95 10.94 -11.72
C SER A 268 25.37 9.95 -10.63
N TYR A 269 24.91 8.71 -10.75
CA TYR A 269 25.17 7.57 -9.87
C TYR A 269 24.34 7.49 -8.59
N ARG A 270 23.80 8.58 -8.04
CA ARG A 270 23.13 8.54 -6.71
C ARG A 270 22.11 9.65 -6.45
N THR A 271 21.24 9.36 -5.49
CA THR A 271 20.43 10.32 -4.74
C THR A 271 21.01 10.44 -3.34
N ALA A 272 20.99 11.65 -2.77
CA ALA A 272 21.67 11.98 -1.52
C ALA A 272 20.73 12.73 -0.57
N TYR A 273 20.83 12.43 0.73
CA TYR A 273 19.90 12.90 1.76
C TYR A 273 20.68 13.49 2.94
N VAL A 274 20.63 14.81 3.11
CA VAL A 274 21.45 15.52 4.09
C VAL A 274 20.91 15.34 5.51
N GLY A 275 21.77 14.87 6.42
CA GLY A 275 21.45 14.72 7.84
C GLY A 275 20.23 13.82 8.10
N ASP A 276 19.17 14.37 8.70
CA ASP A 276 17.97 13.63 9.08
C ASP A 276 17.06 13.30 7.88
N ALA A 277 17.34 13.82 6.68
CA ALA A 277 16.52 13.59 5.48
C ALA A 277 16.46 12.11 5.05
N ILE A 278 17.48 11.31 5.37
CA ILE A 278 17.51 9.86 5.04
C ILE A 278 16.39 9.07 5.73
N GLN A 279 15.70 9.65 6.73
CA GLN A 279 14.54 9.04 7.36
C GLN A 279 13.40 8.73 6.38
N TYR A 280 13.24 9.52 5.31
CA TYR A 280 12.21 9.28 4.29
C TYR A 280 12.55 8.07 3.40
N VAL A 281 13.82 7.63 3.41
CA VAL A 281 14.29 6.42 2.75
C VAL A 281 14.23 5.20 3.69
N LEU A 282 14.60 5.38 4.96
CA LEU A 282 14.80 4.26 5.89
C LEU A 282 13.54 3.85 6.67
N ASP A 283 12.54 4.73 6.79
CA ASP A 283 11.25 4.44 7.43
C ASP A 283 10.21 4.13 6.35
N ILE A 284 9.70 2.89 6.32
CA ILE A 284 8.74 2.45 5.29
C ILE A 284 7.44 3.23 5.32
N ASN A 285 6.96 3.66 6.49
CA ASN A 285 5.72 4.41 6.58
C ASN A 285 5.89 5.81 6.00
N LYS A 286 7.04 6.44 6.24
CA LYS A 286 7.40 7.72 5.61
C LYS A 286 7.60 7.54 4.12
N PHE A 287 8.34 6.52 3.70
CA PHE A 287 8.57 6.25 2.29
C PHE A 287 7.26 6.04 1.53
N ILE A 288 6.24 5.39 2.11
CA ILE A 288 4.95 5.15 1.44
C ILE A 288 4.03 6.38 1.49
N LYS A 289 3.91 7.04 2.64
CA LYS A 289 2.88 8.08 2.89
C LYS A 289 3.37 9.51 2.67
N ASP A 290 4.68 9.73 2.76
CA ASP A 290 5.34 11.05 2.68
C ASP A 290 6.67 10.94 1.93
N GLY A 291 6.73 10.05 0.93
CA GLY A 291 7.95 9.69 0.21
C GLY A 291 8.32 10.64 -0.94
N TRP A 292 7.68 11.82 -1.02
CA TRP A 292 7.83 12.74 -2.15
C TRP A 292 9.30 13.03 -2.47
N GLY A 293 10.11 13.35 -1.45
CA GLY A 293 11.53 13.64 -1.62
C GLY A 293 12.30 12.50 -2.31
N PRO A 294 12.37 11.29 -1.73
CA PRO A 294 13.02 10.15 -2.37
C PRO A 294 12.51 9.80 -3.78
N TRP A 295 11.21 9.95 -4.05
CA TRP A 295 10.65 9.71 -5.38
C TRP A 295 11.07 10.79 -6.38
N HIS A 296 11.10 12.05 -5.93
CA HIS A 296 11.51 13.22 -6.70
C HIS A 296 12.99 13.14 -7.11
N GLU A 297 13.88 12.77 -6.19
CA GLU A 297 15.30 12.57 -6.50
C GLU A 297 15.52 11.39 -7.47
N ALA A 298 14.80 10.29 -7.28
CA ALA A 298 14.85 9.16 -8.21
C ALA A 298 14.29 9.54 -9.61
N GLY A 299 13.32 10.46 -9.67
CA GLY A 299 12.76 11.01 -10.89
C GLY A 299 13.78 11.84 -11.69
N HIS A 300 14.66 12.59 -11.03
CA HIS A 300 15.73 13.35 -11.70
C HIS A 300 16.67 12.44 -12.49
N LEU A 301 16.95 11.23 -12.00
CA LEU A 301 17.77 10.25 -12.70
C LEU A 301 17.15 9.76 -14.01
N ARG A 302 15.85 10.02 -14.25
CA ARG A 302 15.08 9.57 -15.42
C ARG A 302 14.71 10.67 -16.41
N GLN A 303 15.00 11.93 -16.10
CA GLN A 303 14.61 13.05 -16.95
C GLN A 303 15.28 12.99 -18.32
N GLN A 304 14.48 12.99 -19.37
CA GLN A 304 14.94 13.04 -20.74
C GLN A 304 15.34 14.46 -21.14
N SER A 305 16.61 14.63 -21.49
CA SER A 305 17.17 15.91 -21.93
C SER A 305 16.49 16.51 -23.18
N PRO A 306 16.05 15.72 -24.19
CA PRO A 306 15.46 16.25 -25.43
C PRO A 306 14.16 17.05 -25.28
N TRP A 307 13.44 16.93 -24.18
CA TRP A 307 12.24 17.76 -23.91
C TRP A 307 12.28 18.47 -22.56
N LYS A 308 13.46 18.50 -21.94
CA LYS A 308 13.76 19.36 -20.79
C LYS A 308 14.19 20.74 -21.28
N PHE A 309 13.21 21.60 -21.57
CA PHE A 309 13.42 23.01 -21.93
C PHE A 309 13.51 23.90 -20.69
N TYR A 310 13.55 25.23 -20.89
CA TYR A 310 13.77 26.24 -19.86
C TYR A 310 12.94 26.01 -18.58
N ASN A 311 13.60 25.99 -17.42
CA ASN A 311 12.98 25.79 -16.10
C ASN A 311 12.11 24.53 -15.95
N MET A 312 12.45 23.43 -16.64
CA MET A 312 11.74 22.15 -16.52
C MET A 312 12.42 21.13 -15.60
N THR A 313 13.61 21.43 -15.06
CA THR A 313 14.37 20.50 -14.19
C THR A 313 13.57 20.08 -12.96
N GLU A 314 12.90 21.02 -12.29
CA GLU A 314 12.06 20.75 -11.11
C GLU A 314 10.59 20.45 -11.45
N VAL A 315 10.29 20.23 -12.73
CA VAL A 315 8.92 20.00 -13.22
C VAL A 315 8.79 18.60 -13.77
N GLN A 316 9.63 18.23 -14.74
CA GLN A 316 9.52 16.96 -15.46
C GLN A 316 9.74 15.74 -14.56
N ASN A 317 10.64 15.83 -13.58
CA ASN A 317 10.89 14.74 -12.62
C ASN A 317 9.65 14.42 -11.78
N ASN A 318 8.77 15.40 -11.53
CA ASN A 318 7.59 15.20 -10.70
C ASN A 318 6.47 14.38 -11.39
N ILE A 319 6.55 14.12 -12.69
CA ILE A 319 5.66 13.13 -13.35
C ILE A 319 5.91 11.74 -12.74
N TYR A 320 7.18 11.41 -12.48
CA TYR A 320 7.58 10.16 -11.85
C TYR A 320 7.11 10.11 -10.39
N SER A 321 7.29 11.21 -9.64
CA SER A 321 6.83 11.33 -8.25
C SER A 321 5.31 11.17 -8.12
N LEU A 322 4.53 11.86 -8.96
CA LEU A 322 3.07 11.74 -8.98
C LEU A 322 2.61 10.33 -9.35
N SER A 323 3.32 9.64 -10.25
CA SER A 323 2.99 8.27 -10.62
C SER A 323 3.23 7.29 -9.47
N VAL A 324 4.29 7.48 -8.67
CA VAL A 324 4.53 6.68 -7.46
C VAL A 324 3.50 7.01 -6.38
N GLU A 325 3.24 8.30 -6.12
CA GLU A 325 2.21 8.73 -5.17
C GLU A 325 0.86 8.08 -5.52
N LYS A 326 0.42 8.25 -6.77
CA LYS A 326 -0.82 7.67 -7.29
C LYS A 326 -0.90 6.17 -7.05
N ALA A 327 0.18 5.42 -7.32
CA ALA A 327 0.21 3.98 -7.11
C ALA A 327 0.09 3.61 -5.61
N PHE A 328 0.76 4.34 -4.73
CA PHE A 328 0.79 4.02 -3.30
C PHE A 328 -0.43 4.55 -2.52
N THR A 329 -1.19 5.49 -3.09
CA THR A 329 -2.41 6.06 -2.48
C THR A 329 -3.71 5.53 -3.11
N SER A 330 -3.70 4.34 -3.71
CA SER A 330 -4.88 3.73 -4.35
C SER A 330 -5.49 4.57 -5.47
N ASN A 331 -4.65 5.14 -6.34
CA ASN A 331 -4.99 5.97 -7.49
C ASN A 331 -5.63 7.33 -7.16
N GLN A 332 -5.34 7.89 -5.98
CA GLN A 332 -5.78 9.23 -5.58
C GLN A 332 -4.56 10.08 -5.18
N PRO A 333 -3.80 10.60 -6.16
CA PRO A 333 -2.70 11.50 -5.84
C PRO A 333 -3.26 12.77 -5.22
N PHE A 334 -2.60 13.29 -4.20
CA PHE A 334 -3.08 14.44 -3.44
C PHE A 334 -2.08 15.58 -3.40
N ARG A 335 -0.83 15.41 -3.87
CA ARG A 335 0.17 16.48 -3.81
C ARG A 335 -0.27 17.74 -4.54
N LEU A 336 -0.74 17.60 -5.79
CA LEU A 336 -1.22 18.75 -6.57
C LEU A 336 -2.38 19.48 -5.89
N GLN A 337 -3.24 18.74 -5.17
CA GLN A 337 -4.33 19.32 -4.40
C GLN A 337 -3.82 19.99 -3.11
N GLN A 338 -2.91 19.35 -2.39
CA GLN A 338 -2.31 19.85 -1.16
C GLN A 338 -1.54 21.17 -1.38
N GLU A 339 -0.82 21.27 -2.49
CA GLU A 339 -0.07 22.47 -2.88
C GLU A 339 -0.96 23.59 -3.47
N GLY A 340 -2.27 23.33 -3.63
CA GLY A 340 -3.22 24.22 -4.30
C GLY A 340 -2.86 24.47 -5.77
N ALA A 341 -2.13 23.54 -6.40
CA ALA A 341 -1.54 23.72 -7.72
C ALA A 341 -2.61 23.93 -8.80
N TYR A 342 -3.71 23.16 -8.75
CA TYR A 342 -4.83 23.32 -9.68
C TYR A 342 -5.48 24.71 -9.58
N THR A 343 -5.71 25.21 -8.36
CA THR A 343 -6.29 26.54 -8.16
C THR A 343 -5.39 27.63 -8.74
N LYS A 344 -4.09 27.58 -8.45
CA LYS A 344 -3.10 28.53 -9.00
C LYS A 344 -3.00 28.41 -10.52
N ALA A 345 -3.02 27.20 -11.06
CA ALA A 345 -3.03 26.94 -12.49
C ALA A 345 -4.25 27.55 -13.17
N PHE A 346 -5.45 27.36 -12.64
CA PHE A 346 -6.66 27.94 -13.21
C PHE A 346 -6.65 29.46 -13.16
N GLN A 347 -6.16 30.07 -12.07
CA GLN A 347 -5.94 31.51 -12.00
C GLN A 347 -4.96 32.01 -13.07
N TYR A 348 -3.90 31.27 -13.34
CA TYR A 348 -2.97 31.56 -14.43
C TYR A 348 -3.65 31.46 -15.81
N LEU A 349 -4.45 30.42 -16.04
CA LEU A 349 -5.12 30.17 -17.33
C LEU A 349 -6.10 31.29 -17.72
N GLU A 350 -6.69 31.99 -16.76
CA GLU A 350 -7.59 33.13 -17.00
C GLU A 350 -6.87 34.44 -17.39
N GLN A 351 -5.54 34.51 -17.27
CA GLN A 351 -4.77 35.71 -17.64
C GLN A 351 -4.77 35.95 -19.15
N SER A 352 -4.77 37.19 -19.60
CA SER A 352 -4.78 37.53 -21.03
C SER A 352 -3.42 37.35 -21.72
N ASN A 353 -2.31 37.73 -21.06
CA ASN A 353 -0.95 37.58 -21.58
C ASN A 353 -0.21 36.43 -20.87
N LYS A 354 -0.46 35.20 -21.31
CA LYS A 354 0.18 34.00 -20.75
C LYS A 354 1.53 33.73 -21.43
N ASN A 355 2.54 33.45 -20.61
CA ASN A 355 3.83 32.93 -21.04
C ASN A 355 4.21 31.75 -20.12
N TYR A 356 4.33 30.55 -20.67
CA TYR A 356 4.64 29.36 -19.87
C TYR A 356 6.02 29.44 -19.23
N ASP A 357 6.99 30.07 -19.91
CA ASP A 357 8.37 30.17 -19.43
C ASP A 357 8.46 30.99 -18.13
N GLU A 358 7.59 32.00 -17.98
CA GLU A 358 7.52 32.93 -16.84
C GLU A 358 6.81 32.36 -15.59
N ILE A 359 6.21 31.16 -15.67
CA ILE A 359 5.62 30.53 -14.49
C ILE A 359 6.77 30.12 -13.54
N SER A 360 6.81 30.74 -12.36
CA SER A 360 7.84 30.48 -11.34
C SER A 360 7.52 29.26 -10.45
N ASP A 361 6.24 28.94 -10.25
CA ASP A 361 5.80 27.80 -9.44
C ASP A 361 5.89 26.50 -10.28
N ALA A 362 6.82 25.62 -9.89
CA ALA A 362 7.06 24.35 -10.57
C ALA A 362 5.83 23.42 -10.53
N PHE A 363 5.02 23.47 -9.47
CA PHE A 363 3.79 22.68 -9.38
C PHE A 363 2.71 23.20 -10.34
N VAL A 364 2.66 24.51 -10.60
CA VAL A 364 1.75 25.07 -11.62
C VAL A 364 2.15 24.61 -13.02
N LYS A 365 3.46 24.60 -13.34
CA LYS A 365 3.96 24.03 -14.59
C LYS A 365 3.64 22.53 -14.70
N LEU A 366 3.80 21.79 -13.60
CA LEU A 366 3.51 20.36 -13.55
C LEU A 366 2.05 20.02 -13.86
N VAL A 367 1.08 20.89 -13.52
CA VAL A 367 -0.33 20.67 -13.84
C VAL A 367 -0.54 20.50 -15.35
N MET A 368 0.11 21.29 -16.21
CA MET A 368 0.02 21.14 -17.66
C MET A 368 0.46 19.73 -18.09
N LEU A 369 1.60 19.26 -17.58
CA LEU A 369 2.11 17.94 -17.89
C LEU A 369 1.13 16.86 -17.40
N TRP A 370 0.72 16.94 -16.14
CA TRP A 370 -0.17 15.94 -15.55
C TRP A 370 -1.54 15.87 -16.23
N GLN A 371 -2.08 16.99 -16.72
CA GLN A 371 -3.31 17.01 -17.49
C GLN A 371 -3.25 16.18 -18.78
N LEU A 372 -2.08 16.09 -19.44
CA LEU A 372 -1.90 15.22 -20.59
C LEU A 372 -2.05 13.73 -20.20
N GLN A 373 -1.49 13.32 -19.05
CA GLN A 373 -1.69 11.96 -18.54
C GLN A 373 -3.14 11.72 -18.10
N LEU A 374 -3.80 12.69 -17.47
CA LEU A 374 -5.21 12.58 -17.10
C LEU A 374 -6.11 12.43 -18.35
N ALA A 375 -5.83 13.19 -19.41
CA ALA A 375 -6.59 13.16 -20.65
C ALA A 375 -6.36 11.87 -21.44
N TYR A 376 -5.11 11.48 -21.68
CA TYR A 376 -4.75 10.40 -22.61
C TYR A 376 -4.36 9.07 -21.96
N GLY A 377 -4.29 9.03 -20.62
CA GLY A 377 -4.03 7.82 -19.84
C GLY A 377 -2.55 7.54 -19.57
N GLU A 378 -2.30 6.45 -18.85
CA GLU A 378 -0.98 6.06 -18.33
C GLU A 378 0.06 5.77 -19.42
N ASP A 379 -0.37 5.51 -20.65
CA ASP A 379 0.51 5.23 -21.79
C ASP A 379 1.07 6.49 -22.47
N PHE A 380 0.57 7.69 -22.12
CA PHE A 380 0.98 8.93 -22.78
C PHE A 380 2.49 9.18 -22.64
N TYR A 381 2.99 9.25 -21.39
CA TYR A 381 4.42 9.45 -21.15
C TYR A 381 5.30 8.29 -21.61
N PRO A 382 4.95 7.01 -21.38
CA PRO A 382 5.68 5.88 -21.95
C PRO A 382 5.94 6.02 -23.45
N LYS A 383 4.89 6.33 -24.24
CA LYS A 383 4.99 6.51 -25.69
C LYS A 383 5.78 7.76 -26.07
N LEU A 384 5.65 8.85 -25.32
CA LEU A 384 6.43 10.06 -25.53
C LEU A 384 7.94 9.79 -25.29
N HIS A 385 8.29 9.08 -24.22
CA HIS A 385 9.66 8.72 -23.93
C HIS A 385 10.27 7.83 -25.02
N GLN A 386 9.51 6.84 -25.50
CA GLN A 386 9.91 5.97 -26.61
C GLN A 386 10.15 6.77 -27.89
N LEU A 387 9.23 7.68 -28.25
CA LEU A 387 9.36 8.54 -29.43
C LEU A 387 10.68 9.35 -29.41
N TYR A 388 11.06 9.91 -28.26
CA TYR A 388 12.34 10.63 -28.12
C TYR A 388 13.57 9.72 -28.09
N ARG A 389 13.47 8.49 -27.58
CA ARG A 389 14.58 7.52 -27.62
C ARG A 389 14.88 7.07 -29.04
N ASP A 390 13.84 6.77 -29.80
CA ASP A 390 13.94 6.25 -31.17
C ASP A 390 14.31 7.35 -32.18
N MET A 391 14.28 8.62 -31.76
CA MET A 391 14.64 9.75 -32.59
C MET A 391 16.14 9.72 -32.95
N PRO A 392 16.49 9.85 -34.24
CA PRO A 392 17.87 10.00 -34.68
C PRO A 392 18.57 11.18 -33.99
N SER A 393 19.84 11.02 -33.63
CA SER A 393 20.56 12.04 -32.85
C SER A 393 20.66 13.41 -33.55
N ASN A 394 20.63 13.45 -34.89
CA ASN A 394 20.62 14.68 -35.69
C ASN A 394 19.25 15.39 -35.73
N GLU A 395 18.17 14.73 -35.32
CA GLU A 395 16.82 15.31 -35.21
C GLU A 395 16.51 15.83 -33.80
N LEU A 396 17.38 15.52 -32.81
CA LEU A 396 17.19 15.96 -31.43
C LEU A 396 17.30 17.49 -31.32
N PRO A 397 16.40 18.14 -30.56
CA PRO A 397 16.38 19.59 -30.42
C PRO A 397 17.55 20.06 -29.54
N GLN A 398 18.15 21.19 -29.92
CA GLN A 398 19.37 21.70 -29.28
C GLN A 398 19.11 22.90 -28.37
N THR A 399 18.10 23.71 -28.67
CA THR A 399 17.76 24.93 -27.93
C THR A 399 16.45 24.77 -27.17
N ASP A 400 16.23 25.54 -26.10
CA ASP A 400 14.96 25.50 -25.36
C ASP A 400 13.75 25.78 -26.25
N GLU A 401 13.88 26.69 -27.20
CA GLU A 401 12.82 26.97 -28.17
C GLU A 401 12.52 25.75 -29.05
N THR A 402 13.55 25.14 -29.66
CA THR A 402 13.34 23.94 -30.50
C THR A 402 12.82 22.74 -29.70
N LYS A 403 13.17 22.62 -28.42
CA LYS A 403 12.63 21.61 -27.51
C LYS A 403 11.14 21.81 -27.25
N LYS A 404 10.69 23.04 -26.96
CA LYS A 404 9.27 23.38 -26.77
C LYS A 404 8.45 23.04 -28.01
N GLN A 405 8.92 23.49 -29.18
CA GLN A 405 8.25 23.25 -30.45
C GLN A 405 8.14 21.74 -30.76
N LEU A 406 9.22 20.99 -30.58
CA LEU A 406 9.20 19.55 -30.80
C LEU A 406 8.36 18.81 -29.75
N PHE A 407 8.30 19.27 -28.51
CA PHE A 407 7.43 18.71 -27.48
C PHE A 407 5.95 18.81 -27.88
N MET A 408 5.52 19.97 -28.40
CA MET A 408 4.14 20.15 -28.87
C MET A 408 3.78 19.23 -30.05
N ILE A 409 4.72 19.04 -31.00
CA ILE A 409 4.56 18.10 -32.11
C ILE A 409 4.50 16.66 -31.60
N SER A 410 5.43 16.27 -30.73
CA SER A 410 5.55 14.90 -30.23
C SER A 410 4.38 14.51 -29.34
N ALA A 411 3.92 15.41 -28.48
CA ALA A 411 2.71 15.25 -27.69
C ALA A 411 1.47 15.05 -28.59
N SER A 412 1.33 15.84 -29.66
CA SER A 412 0.23 15.70 -30.61
C SER A 412 0.28 14.35 -31.34
N LYS A 413 1.48 13.87 -31.71
CA LYS A 413 1.69 12.53 -32.29
C LYS A 413 1.27 11.41 -31.34
N VAL A 414 1.67 11.49 -30.08
CA VAL A 414 1.33 10.48 -29.06
C VAL A 414 -0.16 10.48 -28.75
N ALA A 415 -0.75 11.66 -28.61
CA ALA A 415 -2.19 11.84 -28.38
C ALA A 415 -3.05 11.43 -29.57
N LYS A 416 -2.48 11.39 -30.79
CA LYS A 416 -3.21 11.31 -32.07
C LYS A 416 -4.30 12.38 -32.16
N GLN A 417 -4.00 13.56 -31.62
CA GLN A 417 -4.88 14.71 -31.57
C GLN A 417 -4.05 15.97 -31.77
N ASN A 418 -4.59 16.96 -32.47
CA ASN A 418 -3.93 18.25 -32.59
C ASN A 418 -4.09 19.01 -31.25
N LEU A 419 -3.01 19.07 -30.48
CA LEU A 419 -2.94 19.66 -29.15
C LEU A 419 -2.56 21.15 -29.14
N ILE A 420 -2.49 21.80 -30.31
CA ILE A 420 -2.19 23.23 -30.40
C ILE A 420 -3.09 24.09 -29.50
N PRO A 421 -4.43 23.89 -29.46
CA PRO A 421 -5.30 24.66 -28.57
C PRO A 421 -4.95 24.52 -27.08
N PHE A 422 -4.51 23.34 -26.66
CA PHE A 422 -4.10 23.09 -25.27
C PHE A 422 -2.83 23.87 -24.91
N PHE A 423 -1.82 23.84 -25.79
CA PHE A 423 -0.56 24.54 -25.54
C PHE A 423 -0.72 26.07 -25.59
N GLU A 424 -1.55 26.59 -26.50
CA GLU A 424 -1.90 28.00 -26.54
C GLU A 424 -2.59 28.46 -25.25
N LYS A 425 -3.50 27.64 -24.70
CA LYS A 425 -4.14 27.91 -23.40
C LYS A 425 -3.13 27.99 -22.26
N TRP A 426 -2.10 27.17 -22.29
CA TRP A 426 -1.01 27.21 -21.31
C TRP A 426 0.05 28.29 -21.58
N GLY A 427 -0.07 29.05 -22.67
CA GLY A 427 0.95 30.05 -23.05
C GLY A 427 2.27 29.42 -23.52
N LEU A 428 2.28 28.14 -23.89
CA LEU A 428 3.39 27.46 -24.56
C LEU A 428 3.20 27.67 -26.07
N ARG A 429 3.80 28.75 -26.58
CA ARG A 429 3.42 29.34 -27.88
C ARG A 429 3.97 28.53 -29.06
N PRO A 430 3.12 27.93 -29.92
CA PRO A 430 3.59 27.29 -31.14
C PRO A 430 3.97 28.34 -32.19
N ASN A 431 5.04 28.09 -32.93
CA ASN A 431 5.36 28.88 -34.11
C ASN A 431 4.65 28.34 -35.37
N ASN A 432 4.71 29.09 -36.48
CA ASN A 432 4.04 28.70 -37.72
C ASN A 432 4.47 27.32 -38.25
N ASP A 433 5.76 26.97 -38.12
CA ASP A 433 6.28 25.67 -38.54
C ASP A 433 5.66 24.53 -37.72
N THR A 434 5.55 24.69 -36.40
CA THR A 434 4.88 23.74 -35.50
C THR A 434 3.41 23.59 -35.83
N ILE A 435 2.69 24.69 -36.06
CA ILE A 435 1.27 24.66 -36.44
C ILE A 435 1.08 23.90 -37.75
N GLN A 436 1.91 24.19 -38.76
CA GLN A 436 1.87 23.51 -40.05
C GLN A 436 2.18 22.02 -39.90
N LYS A 437 3.24 21.65 -39.17
CA LYS A 437 3.63 20.26 -38.92
C LYS A 437 2.55 19.47 -38.19
N VAL A 438 1.91 20.05 -37.17
CA VAL A 438 0.82 19.36 -36.45
C VAL A 438 -0.42 19.25 -37.32
N THR A 439 -0.77 20.30 -38.07
CA THR A 439 -1.93 20.28 -38.99
C THR A 439 -1.76 19.24 -40.09
N ALA A 440 -0.55 19.11 -40.64
CA ALA A 440 -0.22 18.12 -41.67
C ALA A 440 -0.37 16.66 -41.20
N LEU A 441 -0.41 16.39 -39.88
CA LEU A 441 -0.69 15.05 -39.36
C LEU A 441 -2.15 14.60 -39.55
N GLY A 442 -3.06 15.53 -39.86
CA GLY A 442 -4.47 15.23 -40.13
C GLY A 442 -5.28 14.78 -38.90
N TYR A 443 -4.77 15.02 -37.69
CA TYR A 443 -5.46 14.65 -36.46
C TYR A 443 -6.62 15.60 -36.13
N PRO A 444 -7.68 15.11 -35.45
CA PRO A 444 -8.77 15.96 -35.00
C PRO A 444 -8.24 17.06 -34.07
N VAL A 445 -8.77 18.27 -34.22
CA VAL A 445 -8.47 19.39 -33.33
C VAL A 445 -9.09 19.15 -31.97
N LEU A 446 -8.34 19.39 -30.91
CA LEU A 446 -8.85 19.29 -29.55
C LEU A 446 -9.93 20.36 -29.28
N THR A 447 -11.15 19.93 -28.98
CA THR A 447 -12.26 20.79 -28.55
C THR A 447 -12.52 20.72 -27.05
N ALA A 448 -12.31 19.56 -26.43
CA ALA A 448 -12.47 19.38 -24.99
C ALA A 448 -11.46 20.23 -24.21
N GLU A 449 -11.93 20.90 -23.16
CA GLU A 449 -11.12 21.78 -22.32
C GLU A 449 -10.25 21.00 -21.32
N ILE A 450 -9.37 20.11 -21.80
CA ILE A 450 -8.54 19.25 -20.93
C ILE A 450 -7.63 20.05 -20.00
N TRP A 451 -7.36 21.32 -20.31
CA TRP A 451 -6.65 22.27 -19.43
C TRP A 451 -7.41 22.63 -18.14
N LYS A 452 -8.67 22.22 -18.00
CA LYS A 452 -9.45 22.30 -16.75
C LYS A 452 -9.49 20.97 -15.98
N GLY A 453 -8.83 19.93 -16.48
CA GLY A 453 -8.80 18.61 -15.86
C GLY A 453 -8.06 18.61 -14.52
N THR A 454 -8.58 17.83 -13.57
CA THR A 454 -7.98 17.56 -12.25
C THR A 454 -8.02 16.07 -11.95
N ASP A 455 -7.32 15.61 -10.91
CA ASP A 455 -7.36 14.19 -10.50
C ASP A 455 -8.78 13.73 -10.12
N SER A 456 -9.57 14.58 -9.44
CA SER A 456 -10.94 14.27 -9.03
C SER A 456 -11.97 14.45 -10.13
N ASN A 457 -11.68 15.29 -11.13
CA ASN A 457 -12.51 15.51 -12.30
C ASN A 457 -11.65 15.55 -13.57
N PRO A 458 -11.18 14.40 -14.06
CA PRO A 458 -10.38 14.34 -15.27
C PRO A 458 -11.28 14.61 -16.49
N ILE A 459 -10.81 15.47 -17.39
CA ILE A 459 -11.51 15.76 -18.65
C ILE A 459 -10.86 14.93 -19.74
N LYS A 460 -11.66 14.07 -20.38
CA LYS A 460 -11.23 13.26 -21.51
C LYS A 460 -11.42 14.04 -22.81
N PRO A 461 -10.54 13.86 -23.80
CA PRO A 461 -10.67 14.56 -25.07
C PRO A 461 -11.86 14.05 -25.88
N ASP A 462 -12.53 14.97 -26.59
CA ASP A 462 -13.52 14.62 -27.62
C ASP A 462 -12.78 14.03 -28.82
N MET A 463 -12.51 12.74 -28.78
CA MET A 463 -11.87 12.03 -29.87
C MET A 463 -12.96 11.41 -30.72
N PRO A 464 -13.15 11.80 -32.00
CA PRO A 464 -14.15 11.22 -32.90
C PRO A 464 -13.97 9.72 -33.17
N ASN A 465 -12.95 9.06 -32.61
CA ASN A 465 -12.72 7.61 -32.66
C ASN A 465 -11.78 7.12 -31.53
N GLY A 466 -11.85 7.69 -30.33
CA GLY A 466 -10.80 7.53 -29.31
C GLY A 466 -11.07 6.64 -28.10
N ILE A 467 -12.24 6.02 -27.94
CA ILE A 467 -12.43 5.03 -26.86
C ILE A 467 -11.44 3.88 -27.13
N ASN A 468 -10.59 3.54 -26.17
CA ASN A 468 -9.75 2.34 -26.27
C ASN A 468 -10.65 1.15 -26.62
N ILE A 469 -10.23 0.21 -27.47
CA ILE A 469 -11.06 -0.96 -27.77
C ILE A 469 -11.47 -1.73 -26.51
N LEU A 470 -10.75 -1.56 -25.41
CA LEU A 470 -11.09 -2.17 -24.13
C LEU A 470 -11.93 -1.27 -23.21
N GLU A 471 -12.15 0.00 -23.53
CA GLU A 471 -12.99 0.89 -22.71
C GLU A 471 -14.43 0.88 -23.21
N GLY A 472 -15.40 0.81 -22.31
CA GLY A 472 -16.81 0.71 -22.68
C GLY A 472 -17.63 -0.16 -21.74
N LYS A 473 -18.88 -0.35 -22.13
CA LYS A 473 -19.91 -1.14 -21.46
C LYS A 473 -20.23 -2.43 -22.22
N GLN A 474 -20.08 -2.45 -23.54
CA GLN A 474 -20.52 -3.56 -24.39
C GLN A 474 -19.37 -4.10 -25.24
N PHE A 475 -19.12 -5.39 -25.11
CA PHE A 475 -18.08 -6.11 -25.83
C PHE A 475 -18.66 -7.37 -26.46
N ALA A 476 -18.14 -7.77 -27.61
CA ALA A 476 -18.46 -9.04 -28.22
C ALA A 476 -17.20 -9.75 -28.69
N TRP A 477 -17.17 -11.07 -28.59
CA TRP A 477 -16.15 -11.90 -29.23
C TRP A 477 -16.80 -12.78 -30.29
N SER A 478 -16.20 -12.80 -31.47
CA SER A 478 -16.57 -13.69 -32.58
C SER A 478 -15.47 -14.73 -32.76
N LEU A 479 -15.82 -16.02 -32.63
CA LEU A 479 -14.90 -17.14 -32.83
C LEU A 479 -15.32 -17.93 -34.07
N LYS A 480 -14.39 -18.04 -35.02
CA LYS A 480 -14.62 -18.65 -36.33
C LYS A 480 -13.82 -19.91 -36.54
N GLY A 481 -14.45 -20.88 -37.17
CA GLY A 481 -13.89 -22.16 -37.57
C GLY A 481 -13.41 -22.13 -39.01
N ILE A 482 -13.30 -23.30 -39.62
CA ILE A 482 -12.94 -23.44 -41.04
C ILE A 482 -13.94 -22.68 -41.94
N SER A 483 -13.45 -22.14 -43.06
CA SER A 483 -14.25 -21.33 -44.00
C SER A 483 -14.96 -20.14 -43.34
N ASP A 484 -14.36 -19.58 -42.29
CA ASP A 484 -14.86 -18.44 -41.51
C ASP A 484 -16.24 -18.66 -40.86
N PHE A 485 -16.61 -19.92 -40.64
CA PHE A 485 -17.84 -20.29 -39.93
C PHE A 485 -17.80 -19.79 -38.48
N GLU A 486 -18.54 -18.73 -38.15
CA GLU A 486 -18.68 -18.25 -36.77
C GLU A 486 -19.48 -19.25 -35.94
N PHE A 487 -18.78 -20.14 -35.24
CA PHE A 487 -19.37 -21.20 -34.42
C PHE A 487 -19.70 -20.74 -33.00
N ALA A 488 -19.08 -19.65 -32.51
CA ALA A 488 -19.38 -19.08 -31.21
C ALA A 488 -19.37 -17.54 -31.23
N LYS A 489 -20.35 -16.94 -30.56
CA LYS A 489 -20.42 -15.50 -30.30
C LYS A 489 -20.64 -15.26 -28.81
N ILE A 490 -19.83 -14.40 -28.22
CA ILE A 490 -19.90 -14.07 -26.79
C ILE A 490 -20.21 -12.59 -26.68
N ASN A 491 -21.34 -12.20 -26.08
CA ASN A 491 -21.71 -10.79 -25.88
C ASN A 491 -21.65 -10.48 -24.38
N PHE A 492 -20.85 -9.50 -23.98
CA PHE A 492 -20.75 -9.05 -22.59
C PHE A 492 -21.29 -7.63 -22.45
N ASN A 493 -22.23 -7.46 -21.51
CA ASN A 493 -22.75 -6.16 -21.13
C ASN A 493 -22.46 -5.90 -19.65
N LYS A 494 -21.52 -4.99 -19.40
CA LYS A 494 -21.09 -4.57 -18.06
C LYS A 494 -22.20 -3.89 -17.27
N SER A 495 -23.12 -3.18 -17.92
CA SER A 495 -24.22 -2.50 -17.24
C SER A 495 -25.26 -3.45 -16.67
N THR A 496 -25.39 -4.64 -17.25
CA THR A 496 -26.28 -5.70 -16.76
C THR A 496 -25.53 -6.80 -15.99
N GLU A 497 -24.20 -6.69 -15.87
CA GLU A 497 -23.31 -7.72 -15.31
C GLU A 497 -23.55 -9.12 -15.92
N GLU A 498 -23.83 -9.15 -17.23
CA GLU A 498 -24.24 -10.38 -17.92
C GLU A 498 -23.39 -10.62 -19.18
N MET A 499 -22.89 -11.84 -19.33
CA MET A 499 -22.25 -12.34 -20.53
C MET A 499 -23.11 -13.45 -21.14
N GLN A 500 -23.53 -13.27 -22.38
CA GLN A 500 -24.24 -14.28 -23.17
C GLN A 500 -23.27 -15.02 -24.08
N VAL A 501 -23.24 -16.35 -23.97
CA VAL A 501 -22.45 -17.24 -24.82
C VAL A 501 -23.39 -18.00 -25.74
N ASP A 502 -23.27 -17.75 -27.04
CA ASP A 502 -24.07 -18.39 -28.09
C ASP A 502 -23.19 -19.29 -28.95
N LEU A 503 -23.51 -20.59 -29.02
CA LEU A 503 -22.91 -21.55 -29.94
C LEU A 503 -23.86 -21.86 -31.10
N LYS A 504 -23.31 -22.07 -32.29
CA LYS A 504 -24.08 -22.49 -33.48
C LYS A 504 -23.88 -23.98 -33.75
N THR A 505 -24.92 -24.61 -34.30
CA THR A 505 -24.83 -26.00 -34.77
C THR A 505 -23.82 -26.11 -35.91
N GLY A 506 -22.90 -27.07 -35.82
CA GLY A 506 -21.91 -27.35 -36.86
C GLY A 506 -20.60 -27.92 -36.31
N VAL A 507 -19.68 -28.25 -37.21
CA VAL A 507 -18.30 -28.68 -36.86
C VAL A 507 -17.37 -27.47 -36.99
N PRO A 508 -16.76 -26.96 -35.90
CA PRO A 508 -15.89 -25.78 -35.97
C PRO A 508 -14.74 -25.95 -36.96
N HIS A 509 -13.97 -27.03 -36.86
CA HIS A 509 -12.83 -27.26 -37.74
C HIS A 509 -12.42 -28.75 -37.77
N HIS A 510 -12.80 -29.47 -38.83
CA HIS A 510 -12.67 -30.94 -38.89
C HIS A 510 -11.23 -31.49 -38.84
N TYR A 511 -10.21 -30.68 -39.13
CA TYR A 511 -8.79 -31.07 -39.02
C TYR A 511 -8.22 -31.08 -37.58
N PHE A 512 -8.91 -30.49 -36.59
CA PHE A 512 -8.43 -30.46 -35.19
C PHE A 512 -9.18 -31.47 -34.33
N ASN A 513 -8.48 -32.48 -33.81
CA ASN A 513 -9.04 -33.52 -32.94
C ASN A 513 -9.03 -33.17 -31.44
N GLU A 514 -8.66 -31.93 -31.11
CA GLU A 514 -8.53 -31.41 -29.75
C GLU A 514 -9.47 -30.22 -29.49
N THR A 515 -9.38 -29.63 -28.29
CA THR A 515 -10.08 -28.39 -27.94
C THR A 515 -9.58 -27.26 -28.85
N TYR A 516 -10.44 -26.84 -29.77
CA TYR A 516 -10.15 -25.81 -30.76
C TYR A 516 -10.32 -24.40 -30.17
N ALA A 517 -11.30 -24.22 -29.28
CA ALA A 517 -11.51 -23.00 -28.53
C ALA A 517 -12.05 -23.27 -27.12
N SER A 518 -11.83 -22.36 -26.18
CA SER A 518 -12.44 -22.43 -24.85
C SER A 518 -12.83 -21.05 -24.33
N ILE A 519 -13.84 -21.04 -23.46
CA ILE A 519 -14.34 -19.85 -22.75
C ILE A 519 -14.32 -20.17 -21.27
N LYS A 520 -13.66 -19.35 -20.46
CA LYS A 520 -13.59 -19.52 -19.01
C LYS A 520 -13.82 -18.18 -18.31
N VAL A 521 -14.66 -18.18 -17.29
CA VAL A 521 -14.87 -17.02 -16.41
C VAL A 521 -14.48 -17.40 -14.99
N GLN A 522 -13.68 -16.54 -14.36
CA GLN A 522 -13.36 -16.62 -12.94
C GLN A 522 -13.87 -15.37 -12.25
N ASN A 523 -14.36 -15.51 -11.02
CA ASN A 523 -14.63 -14.32 -10.22
C ASN A 523 -13.33 -13.68 -9.71
N ALA A 524 -13.43 -12.52 -9.07
CA ALA A 524 -12.29 -11.82 -8.45
C ALA A 524 -11.43 -12.71 -7.51
N SER A 525 -12.03 -13.75 -6.91
CA SER A 525 -11.34 -14.68 -6.02
C SER A 525 -10.56 -15.79 -6.73
N GLY A 526 -10.67 -15.92 -8.06
CA GLY A 526 -10.06 -17.01 -8.82
C GLY A 526 -10.91 -18.29 -8.92
N LYS A 527 -12.11 -18.31 -8.35
CA LYS A 527 -13.06 -19.42 -8.52
C LYS A 527 -13.64 -19.41 -9.94
N VAL A 528 -13.59 -20.55 -10.64
CA VAL A 528 -14.21 -20.72 -11.96
C VAL A 528 -15.74 -20.74 -11.80
N VAL A 529 -16.42 -19.78 -12.42
CA VAL A 529 -17.89 -19.66 -12.41
C VAL A 529 -18.51 -20.15 -13.72
N TYR A 530 -17.72 -20.20 -14.79
CA TYR A 530 -18.14 -20.76 -16.07
C TYR A 530 -16.94 -21.32 -16.83
N LYS A 531 -17.13 -22.47 -17.51
CA LYS A 531 -16.14 -23.05 -18.41
C LYS A 531 -16.83 -23.81 -19.54
N LYS A 532 -16.38 -23.56 -20.77
CA LYS A 532 -16.81 -24.30 -21.97
C LYS A 532 -15.61 -24.63 -22.85
N ASP A 533 -15.40 -25.91 -23.11
CA ASP A 533 -14.39 -26.40 -24.04
C ASP A 533 -15.09 -26.84 -25.34
N ILE A 534 -14.58 -26.39 -26.50
CA ILE A 534 -15.19 -26.61 -27.82
C ILE A 534 -14.18 -27.36 -28.69
N TYR A 535 -14.52 -28.60 -29.07
CA TYR A 535 -13.65 -29.47 -29.87
C TYR A 535 -13.80 -29.19 -31.37
N GLY A 536 -12.69 -29.14 -32.09
CA GLY A 536 -12.67 -28.76 -33.51
C GLY A 536 -13.46 -29.71 -34.42
N ASN A 537 -13.21 -31.00 -34.30
CA ASN A 537 -13.78 -32.04 -35.17
C ASN A 537 -15.09 -32.64 -34.67
N LYS A 538 -15.65 -32.14 -33.56
CA LYS A 538 -16.91 -32.65 -33.00
C LYS A 538 -18.07 -31.75 -33.41
N GLN A 539 -19.18 -32.38 -33.79
CA GLN A 539 -20.45 -31.69 -34.02
C GLN A 539 -20.88 -30.95 -32.76
N GLN A 540 -21.02 -29.63 -32.86
CA GLN A 540 -21.62 -28.77 -31.83
C GLN A 540 -23.12 -28.64 -32.08
N SER A 541 -23.89 -28.53 -31.00
CA SER A 541 -25.32 -28.16 -31.04
C SER A 541 -25.46 -26.68 -30.72
N ALA A 542 -26.52 -26.05 -31.24
CA ALA A 542 -26.85 -24.70 -30.84
C ALA A 542 -27.13 -24.62 -29.34
N GLU A 543 -26.53 -23.64 -28.67
CA GLU A 543 -26.61 -23.43 -27.22
C GLU A 543 -26.55 -21.94 -26.94
N SER A 544 -27.33 -21.47 -25.97
CA SER A 544 -27.27 -20.08 -25.51
C SER A 544 -27.30 -20.08 -23.98
N GLN A 545 -26.26 -19.51 -23.37
CA GLN A 545 -26.12 -19.47 -21.92
C GLN A 545 -25.79 -18.07 -21.43
N LYS A 546 -26.54 -17.61 -20.42
CA LYS A 546 -26.26 -16.39 -19.67
C LYS A 546 -25.34 -16.72 -18.50
N VAL A 547 -24.26 -15.97 -18.37
CA VAL A 547 -23.24 -16.10 -17.34
C VAL A 547 -23.15 -14.76 -16.60
N PRO A 548 -23.34 -14.71 -15.28
CA PRO A 548 -23.13 -13.49 -14.51
C PRO A 548 -21.63 -13.15 -14.49
N VAL A 549 -21.28 -11.92 -14.86
CA VAL A 549 -19.90 -11.41 -14.90
C VAL A 549 -19.88 -9.97 -14.36
N LYS A 550 -19.18 -9.77 -13.24
CA LYS A 550 -19.15 -8.50 -12.50
C LYS A 550 -17.82 -7.76 -12.66
N ILE A 551 -17.80 -6.50 -12.24
CA ILE A 551 -16.54 -5.76 -12.10
C ILE A 551 -15.64 -6.50 -11.09
N GLY A 552 -14.40 -6.75 -11.49
CA GLY A 552 -13.41 -7.56 -10.77
C GLY A 552 -13.33 -9.01 -11.23
N ASP A 553 -14.28 -9.50 -12.04
CA ASP A 553 -14.21 -10.85 -12.61
C ASP A 553 -13.27 -10.89 -13.82
N TYR A 554 -12.90 -12.10 -14.23
CA TYR A 554 -11.92 -12.35 -15.27
C TYR A 554 -12.47 -13.28 -16.35
N ILE A 555 -12.18 -12.96 -17.61
CA ILE A 555 -12.60 -13.70 -18.80
C ILE A 555 -11.34 -14.20 -19.51
N GLU A 556 -11.27 -15.50 -19.76
CA GLU A 556 -10.22 -16.16 -20.55
C GLU A 556 -10.84 -16.82 -21.78
N LEU A 557 -10.24 -16.55 -22.94
CA LEU A 557 -10.62 -17.11 -24.24
C LEU A 557 -9.40 -17.77 -24.86
N THR A 558 -9.56 -18.98 -25.40
CA THR A 558 -8.52 -19.62 -26.21
C THR A 558 -9.06 -19.97 -27.59
N HIS A 559 -8.18 -19.95 -28.59
CA HIS A 559 -8.51 -20.31 -29.96
C HIS A 559 -7.24 -20.73 -30.71
N LEU A 560 -7.17 -21.95 -31.24
CA LEU A 560 -5.93 -22.46 -31.86
C LEU A 560 -5.45 -21.63 -33.06
N GLU A 561 -6.39 -21.02 -33.79
CA GLU A 561 -6.14 -20.11 -34.93
C GLU A 561 -6.51 -18.64 -34.64
N GLY A 562 -6.43 -18.20 -33.37
CA GLY A 562 -7.01 -16.92 -32.94
C GLY A 562 -6.61 -15.70 -33.77
N VAL A 563 -5.34 -15.60 -34.18
CA VAL A 563 -4.81 -14.43 -34.93
C VAL A 563 -5.64 -14.13 -36.18
N HIS A 564 -6.16 -15.17 -36.83
CA HIS A 564 -6.91 -15.06 -38.09
C HIS A 564 -8.41 -15.21 -37.91
N ARG A 565 -8.87 -15.88 -36.84
CA ARG A 565 -10.25 -16.35 -36.72
C ARG A 565 -10.97 -15.97 -35.42
N ALA A 566 -10.32 -15.23 -34.51
CA ALA A 566 -10.93 -14.79 -33.27
C ALA A 566 -10.80 -13.26 -33.11
N THR A 567 -11.93 -12.59 -32.90
CA THR A 567 -12.00 -11.13 -32.90
C THR A 567 -12.73 -10.64 -31.66
N LEU A 568 -12.11 -9.73 -30.91
CA LEU A 568 -12.79 -8.88 -29.95
C LEU A 568 -13.36 -7.67 -30.69
N ILE A 569 -14.61 -7.34 -30.39
CA ILE A 569 -15.36 -6.21 -30.90
C ILE A 569 -15.81 -5.40 -29.70
N ASN A 570 -15.46 -4.12 -29.68
CA ASN A 570 -16.09 -3.18 -28.77
C ASN A 570 -17.36 -2.65 -29.45
N VAL A 571 -18.51 -2.97 -28.87
CA VAL A 571 -19.81 -2.66 -29.49
C VAL A 571 -20.10 -1.16 -29.38
N ASP A 572 -19.64 -0.50 -28.31
CA ASP A 572 -19.90 0.93 -28.09
C ASP A 572 -19.18 1.82 -29.10
N ASN A 573 -18.01 1.40 -29.59
CA ASN A 573 -17.19 2.19 -30.52
C ASN A 573 -16.89 1.49 -31.86
N SER A 574 -17.46 0.30 -32.09
CA SER A 574 -17.29 -0.53 -33.29
C SER A 574 -15.85 -0.92 -33.64
N LYS A 575 -14.86 -0.70 -32.76
CA LYS A 575 -13.48 -1.14 -32.99
C LYS A 575 -13.34 -2.64 -32.82
N GLN A 576 -12.40 -3.21 -33.56
CA GLN A 576 -12.14 -4.64 -33.58
C GLN A 576 -10.65 -4.93 -33.48
N GLU A 577 -10.27 -5.96 -32.73
CA GLU A 577 -8.91 -6.49 -32.68
C GLU A 577 -8.95 -8.02 -32.71
N SER A 578 -8.03 -8.63 -33.45
CA SER A 578 -7.80 -10.07 -33.31
C SER A 578 -6.97 -10.34 -32.06
N PHE A 579 -7.13 -11.53 -31.48
CA PHE A 579 -6.26 -12.00 -30.39
C PHE A 579 -5.56 -13.30 -30.78
N GLY A 580 -4.42 -13.57 -30.14
CA GLY A 580 -3.61 -14.77 -30.43
C GLY A 580 -4.28 -16.07 -29.96
N LYS A 581 -3.48 -17.08 -29.61
CA LYS A 581 -4.02 -18.36 -29.11
C LYS A 581 -4.80 -18.23 -27.80
N LYS A 582 -4.56 -17.14 -27.06
CA LYS A 582 -5.11 -16.90 -25.74
C LYS A 582 -5.30 -15.40 -25.53
N ALA A 583 -6.42 -15.04 -24.91
CA ALA A 583 -6.68 -13.70 -24.39
C ALA A 583 -7.25 -13.81 -22.98
N MET A 584 -6.82 -12.92 -22.08
CA MET A 584 -7.29 -12.86 -20.69
C MET A 584 -7.60 -11.41 -20.36
N TYR A 585 -8.78 -11.19 -19.79
CA TYR A 585 -9.30 -9.87 -19.46
C TYR A 585 -9.77 -9.82 -18.01
N GLU A 586 -9.44 -8.73 -17.31
CA GLU A 586 -10.09 -8.29 -16.07
C GLU A 586 -11.22 -7.32 -16.43
N VAL A 587 -12.40 -7.47 -15.83
CA VAL A 587 -13.51 -6.53 -15.97
C VAL A 587 -13.31 -5.37 -15.00
N THR A 588 -13.11 -4.15 -15.50
CA THR A 588 -12.87 -2.96 -14.69
C THR A 588 -14.08 -2.02 -14.71
N LYS A 589 -14.01 -0.91 -13.96
CA LYS A 589 -15.06 0.11 -14.00
C LYS A 589 -15.16 0.77 -15.38
N GLU A 590 -14.04 0.85 -16.08
CA GLU A 590 -13.83 1.53 -17.35
C GLU A 590 -14.13 0.62 -18.55
N GLY A 591 -14.05 -0.71 -18.38
CA GLY A 591 -14.34 -1.70 -19.43
C GLY A 591 -13.64 -3.03 -19.17
N LEU A 592 -12.79 -3.45 -20.10
CA LEU A 592 -11.90 -4.60 -20.01
C LEU A 592 -10.45 -4.12 -19.84
N LYS A 593 -9.62 -4.97 -19.26
CA LYS A 593 -8.17 -4.75 -19.16
C LYS A 593 -7.47 -6.07 -19.44
N LYS A 594 -6.53 -6.09 -20.39
CA LYS A 594 -5.73 -7.29 -20.66
C LYS A 594 -4.87 -7.63 -19.44
N VAL A 595 -4.81 -8.91 -19.07
CA VAL A 595 -3.99 -9.41 -17.97
C VAL A 595 -3.12 -10.57 -18.42
N GLU A 596 -1.96 -10.73 -17.79
CA GLU A 596 -1.01 -11.79 -18.11
C GLU A 596 -1.30 -13.09 -17.33
N LYS A 597 -2.02 -12.99 -16.21
CA LYS A 597 -2.33 -14.13 -15.34
C LYS A 597 -3.76 -14.02 -14.80
N MET A 598 -4.45 -15.16 -14.73
CA MET A 598 -5.73 -15.28 -14.05
C MET A 598 -5.55 -15.40 -12.53
N PRO A 599 -6.50 -14.89 -11.72
CA PRO A 599 -6.45 -15.06 -10.27
C PRO A 599 -6.49 -16.53 -9.85
N GLU A 600 -5.81 -16.83 -8.76
CA GLU A 600 -5.85 -18.12 -8.08
C GLU A 600 -6.75 -18.04 -6.85
N VAL A 601 -7.46 -19.14 -6.55
CA VAL A 601 -8.31 -19.26 -5.36
C VAL A 601 -7.50 -18.90 -4.11
N THR A 602 -7.97 -17.95 -3.30
CA THR A 602 -7.24 -17.51 -2.11
C THR A 602 -7.43 -18.46 -0.94
N ILE A 603 -6.59 -18.36 0.08
CA ILE A 603 -6.78 -19.08 1.35
C ILE A 603 -8.06 -18.63 2.08
N LEU A 604 -8.71 -17.54 1.68
CA LEU A 604 -9.89 -17.05 2.36
C LEU A 604 -11.21 -17.52 1.72
N ASP A 605 -11.17 -18.17 0.55
CA ASP A 605 -12.37 -18.56 -0.20
C ASP A 605 -12.78 -20.00 0.11
N GLY A 606 -14.06 -20.21 0.43
CA GLY A 606 -14.57 -21.53 0.77
C GLY A 606 -15.61 -21.52 1.89
N ASN A 607 -15.89 -22.70 2.40
CA ASN A 607 -16.83 -22.95 3.48
C ASN A 607 -16.14 -23.45 4.76
N GLN A 608 -14.99 -24.12 4.66
CA GLN A 608 -14.36 -24.78 5.80
C GLN A 608 -13.01 -24.17 6.14
N PHE A 609 -12.89 -23.67 7.37
CA PHE A 609 -11.71 -22.97 7.86
C PHE A 609 -11.31 -23.54 9.23
N ALA A 610 -10.01 -23.55 9.51
CA ALA A 610 -9.49 -24.00 10.78
C ALA A 610 -8.37 -23.09 11.30
N TRP A 611 -8.30 -22.93 12.61
CA TRP A 611 -7.17 -22.33 13.32
C TRP A 611 -6.59 -23.33 14.30
N SER A 612 -5.26 -23.43 14.34
CA SER A 612 -4.50 -24.18 15.35
C SER A 612 -3.64 -23.19 16.13
N LEU A 613 -3.83 -23.11 17.45
CA LEU A 613 -3.04 -22.28 18.35
C LEU A 613 -2.14 -23.16 19.22
N LYS A 614 -0.83 -22.92 19.15
CA LYS A 614 0.19 -23.70 19.84
C LYS A 614 0.91 -22.90 20.92
N GLY A 615 1.18 -23.56 22.02
CA GLY A 615 1.88 -23.03 23.17
C GLY A 615 3.35 -23.41 23.15
N ILE A 616 3.98 -23.45 24.33
CA ILE A 616 5.37 -23.89 24.48
C ILE A 616 5.54 -25.34 23.97
N SER A 617 6.71 -25.63 23.39
CA SER A 617 7.03 -26.94 22.79
C SER A 617 6.02 -27.40 21.71
N ASP A 618 5.41 -26.44 21.01
CA ASP A 618 4.44 -26.64 19.94
C ASP A 618 3.18 -27.42 20.36
N LEU A 619 2.85 -27.42 21.66
CA LEU A 619 1.62 -28.00 22.19
C LEU A 619 0.39 -27.25 21.63
N GLU A 620 -0.36 -27.87 20.72
CA GLU A 620 -1.65 -27.33 20.26
C GLU A 620 -2.67 -27.35 21.40
N PHE A 621 -2.87 -26.20 22.05
CA PHE A 621 -3.78 -26.05 23.20
C PHE A 621 -5.19 -25.61 22.78
N ALA A 622 -5.36 -25.05 21.57
CA ALA A 622 -6.67 -24.70 21.03
C ALA A 622 -6.77 -24.99 19.53
N LYS A 623 -7.89 -25.59 19.12
CA LYS A 623 -8.26 -25.80 17.72
C LYS A 623 -9.64 -25.22 17.49
N ILE A 624 -9.78 -24.43 16.42
CA ILE A 624 -11.04 -23.78 16.05
C ILE A 624 -11.39 -24.24 14.64
N ASN A 625 -12.56 -24.83 14.43
CA ASN A 625 -13.03 -25.22 13.11
C ASN A 625 -14.32 -24.45 12.80
N PHE A 626 -14.37 -23.75 11.67
CA PHE A 626 -15.54 -23.01 11.23
C PHE A 626 -16.06 -23.58 9.93
N ASN A 627 -17.35 -23.91 9.90
CA ASN A 627 -18.07 -24.29 8.70
C ASN A 627 -19.17 -23.26 8.40
N LYS A 628 -18.94 -22.47 7.35
CA LYS A 628 -19.86 -21.43 6.87
C LYS A 628 -21.20 -22.01 6.42
N SER A 629 -21.22 -23.22 5.85
CA SER A 629 -22.46 -23.83 5.33
C SER A 629 -23.41 -24.25 6.45
N THR A 630 -22.88 -24.57 7.63
CA THR A 630 -23.67 -24.90 8.82
C THR A 630 -23.80 -23.73 9.79
N GLU A 631 -23.20 -22.57 9.47
CA GLU A 631 -23.11 -21.38 10.34
C GLU A 631 -22.57 -21.70 11.75
N GLU A 632 -21.65 -22.66 11.85
CA GLU A 632 -21.18 -23.20 13.13
C GLU A 632 -19.65 -23.14 13.22
N MET A 633 -19.16 -22.55 14.31
CA MET A 633 -17.75 -22.57 14.72
C MET A 633 -17.59 -23.43 15.97
N GLN A 634 -16.79 -24.48 15.86
CA GLN A 634 -16.41 -25.37 16.94
C GLN A 634 -15.08 -24.89 17.54
N VAL A 635 -15.05 -24.61 18.84
CA VAL A 635 -13.85 -24.23 19.60
C VAL A 635 -13.51 -25.34 20.57
N ASP A 636 -12.35 -25.98 20.38
CA ASP A 636 -11.85 -27.07 21.21
C ASP A 636 -10.56 -26.64 21.92
N LEU A 637 -10.59 -26.61 23.25
CA LEU A 637 -9.43 -26.38 24.11
C LEU A 637 -8.94 -27.70 24.69
N LYS A 638 -7.63 -27.89 24.77
CA LYS A 638 -7.00 -29.02 25.45
C LYS A 638 -6.58 -28.64 26.86
N ALA A 639 -6.63 -29.62 27.76
CA ALA A 639 -6.14 -29.43 29.12
C ALA A 639 -4.60 -29.24 29.12
N GLY A 640 -4.11 -28.31 29.95
CA GLY A 640 -2.67 -28.04 30.08
C GLY A 640 -2.36 -26.56 30.31
N ILE A 641 -1.06 -26.25 30.46
CA ILE A 641 -0.56 -24.88 30.56
C ILE A 641 -0.07 -24.46 29.17
N PRO A 642 -0.71 -23.48 28.49
CA PRO A 642 -0.31 -23.08 27.15
C PRO A 642 1.14 -22.63 27.07
N HIS A 643 1.58 -21.72 27.94
CA HIS A 643 2.94 -21.20 27.93
C HIS A 643 3.32 -20.56 29.27
N HIS A 644 4.07 -21.27 30.11
CA HIS A 644 4.32 -20.89 31.51
C HIS A 644 5.09 -19.58 31.72
N TYR A 645 5.82 -19.08 30.71
CA TYR A 645 6.52 -17.78 30.77
C TYR A 645 5.62 -16.54 30.63
N PHE A 646 4.36 -16.69 30.19
CA PHE A 646 3.45 -15.55 30.01
C PHE A 646 2.42 -15.49 31.16
N ASN A 647 2.48 -14.41 31.95
CA ASN A 647 1.58 -14.18 33.08
C ASN A 647 0.27 -13.45 32.71
N GLU A 648 0.03 -13.27 31.41
CA GLU A 648 -1.10 -12.55 30.84
C GLU A 648 -1.91 -13.44 29.88
N THR A 649 -2.92 -12.86 29.23
CA THR A 649 -3.69 -13.52 28.17
C THR A 649 -2.75 -13.81 27.00
N TYR A 650 -2.47 -15.09 26.81
CA TYR A 650 -1.56 -15.58 25.78
C TYR A 650 -2.25 -15.68 24.41
N ALA A 651 -3.53 -16.05 24.41
CA ALA A 651 -4.38 -16.07 23.24
C ALA A 651 -5.82 -15.70 23.59
N SER A 652 -6.58 -15.21 22.62
CA SER A 652 -8.02 -14.99 22.78
C SER A 652 -8.79 -15.28 21.50
N ILE A 653 -10.05 -15.64 21.66
CA ILE A 653 -11.01 -15.87 20.59
C ILE A 653 -12.23 -14.99 20.88
N LYS A 654 -12.66 -14.18 19.92
CA LYS A 654 -13.81 -13.29 20.08
C LYS A 654 -14.65 -13.33 18.81
N VAL A 655 -15.97 -13.45 18.96
CA VAL A 655 -16.94 -13.33 17.87
C VAL A 655 -17.87 -12.17 18.14
N GLN A 656 -18.04 -11.30 17.16
CA GLN A 656 -19.07 -10.25 17.16
C GLN A 656 -20.07 -10.51 16.05
N ASN A 657 -21.33 -10.23 16.34
CA ASN A 657 -22.32 -10.20 15.27
C ASN A 657 -22.15 -8.95 14.39
N ALA A 658 -22.92 -8.87 13.30
CA ALA A 658 -22.92 -7.70 12.41
C ALA A 658 -23.17 -6.34 13.09
N THR A 659 -23.81 -6.30 14.27
CA THR A 659 -24.09 -5.06 15.03
C THR A 659 -22.97 -4.69 16.00
N GLY A 660 -21.85 -5.42 16.02
CA GLY A 660 -20.74 -5.21 16.95
C GLY A 660 -20.96 -5.78 18.35
N LYS A 661 -22.09 -6.46 18.61
CA LYS A 661 -22.33 -7.13 19.90
C LYS A 661 -21.45 -8.38 19.99
N VAL A 662 -20.71 -8.52 21.09
CA VAL A 662 -19.91 -9.71 21.37
C VAL A 662 -20.85 -10.88 21.70
N VAL A 663 -20.80 -11.93 20.89
CA VAL A 663 -21.61 -13.15 21.07
C VAL A 663 -20.81 -14.31 21.65
N TYR A 664 -19.48 -14.27 21.51
CA TYR A 664 -18.57 -15.21 22.13
C TYR A 664 -17.25 -14.52 22.47
N LYS A 665 -16.67 -14.83 23.62
CA LYS A 665 -15.33 -14.39 24.01
C LYS A 665 -14.69 -15.43 24.92
N LYS A 666 -13.44 -15.78 24.60
CA LYS A 666 -12.60 -16.64 25.42
C LYS A 666 -11.19 -16.06 25.51
N ASP A 667 -10.75 -15.76 26.73
CA ASP A 667 -9.39 -15.34 27.03
C ASP A 667 -8.63 -16.53 27.63
N ILE A 668 -7.45 -16.83 27.10
CA ILE A 668 -6.63 -17.99 27.49
C ILE A 668 -5.31 -17.49 28.05
N TYR A 669 -5.09 -17.70 29.36
CA TYR A 669 -3.89 -17.24 30.05
C TYR A 669 -2.74 -18.22 29.86
N GLY A 670 -1.53 -17.69 29.60
CA GLY A 670 -0.37 -18.52 29.27
C GLY A 670 0.08 -19.43 30.42
N ASN A 671 0.20 -18.88 31.62
CA ASN A 671 0.73 -19.58 32.79
C ASN A 671 -0.33 -20.26 33.68
N LYS A 672 -1.60 -20.28 33.26
CA LYS A 672 -2.68 -20.91 34.02
C LYS A 672 -3.06 -22.25 33.40
N GLN A 673 -3.28 -23.25 34.25
CA GLN A 673 -3.86 -24.53 33.84
C GLN A 673 -5.22 -24.29 33.17
N GLN A 674 -5.35 -24.72 31.92
CA GLN A 674 -6.60 -24.77 31.19
C GLN A 674 -7.21 -26.16 31.34
N ASN A 675 -8.54 -26.23 31.37
CA ASN A 675 -9.29 -27.47 31.30
C ASN A 675 -9.64 -27.77 29.84
N ALA A 676 -9.82 -29.05 29.51
CA ALA A 676 -10.35 -29.42 28.21
C ALA A 676 -11.80 -28.92 28.08
N GLU A 677 -12.13 -28.30 26.96
CA GLU A 677 -13.41 -27.66 26.72
C GLU A 677 -13.74 -27.76 25.23
N SER A 678 -15.01 -27.92 24.90
CA SER A 678 -15.49 -28.02 23.52
C SER A 678 -16.81 -27.27 23.42
N GLN A 679 -16.84 -26.23 22.60
CA GLN A 679 -17.98 -25.32 22.50
C GLN A 679 -18.34 -25.01 21.05
N LYS A 680 -19.63 -25.15 20.73
CA LYS A 680 -20.23 -24.68 19.48
C LYS A 680 -20.65 -23.22 19.62
N VAL A 681 -20.26 -22.42 18.65
CA VAL A 681 -20.56 -20.98 18.56
C VAL A 681 -21.25 -20.73 17.22
N PRO A 682 -22.49 -20.19 17.20
CA PRO A 682 -23.14 -19.82 15.96
C PRO A 682 -22.42 -18.61 15.34
N VAL A 683 -22.05 -18.71 14.06
CA VAL A 683 -21.37 -17.65 13.31
C VAL A 683 -21.97 -17.56 11.91
N LYS A 684 -22.55 -16.41 11.57
CA LYS A 684 -23.30 -16.18 10.33
C LYS A 684 -22.52 -15.30 9.35
N VAL A 685 -22.97 -15.27 8.10
CA VAL A 685 -22.51 -14.26 7.13
C VAL A 685 -22.81 -12.86 7.67
N GLY A 686 -21.79 -12.00 7.69
CA GLY A 686 -21.81 -10.66 8.28
C GLY A 686 -21.28 -10.59 9.73
N ASP A 687 -21.07 -11.74 10.38
CA ASP A 687 -20.41 -11.78 11.68
C ASP A 687 -18.89 -11.67 11.53
N TYR A 688 -18.22 -11.41 12.64
CA TYR A 688 -16.80 -11.17 12.69
C TYR A 688 -16.11 -12.06 13.72
N ILE A 689 -14.93 -12.58 13.37
CA ILE A 689 -14.09 -13.43 14.22
C ILE A 689 -12.75 -12.71 14.45
N GLU A 690 -12.35 -12.54 15.69
CA GLU A 690 -11.06 -12.01 16.12
C GLU A 690 -10.29 -13.10 16.87
N LEU A 691 -9.03 -13.32 16.50
CA LEU A 691 -8.09 -14.15 17.25
C LEU A 691 -6.86 -13.34 17.62
N THR A 692 -6.37 -13.54 18.84
CA THR A 692 -5.07 -13.03 19.28
C THR A 692 -4.18 -14.16 19.75
N HIS A 693 -2.87 -14.00 19.56
CA HIS A 693 -1.85 -14.94 20.01
C HIS A 693 -0.50 -14.23 20.16
N LEU A 694 0.08 -14.17 21.36
CA LEU A 694 1.31 -13.37 21.60
C LEU A 694 2.50 -13.80 20.71
N GLU A 695 2.55 -15.08 20.32
CA GLU A 695 3.55 -15.66 19.41
C GLU A 695 2.97 -16.11 18.06
N GLY A 696 1.87 -15.49 17.59
CA GLY A 696 1.10 -15.99 16.44
C GLY A 696 1.91 -16.31 15.19
N VAL A 697 2.92 -15.49 14.85
CA VAL A 697 3.74 -15.65 13.63
C VAL A 697 4.39 -17.04 13.56
N HIS A 698 4.76 -17.61 14.70
CA HIS A 698 5.48 -18.88 14.80
C HIS A 698 4.60 -20.04 15.28
N ARG A 699 3.54 -19.75 16.04
CA ARG A 699 2.78 -20.78 16.78
C ARG A 699 1.28 -20.80 16.49
N ALA A 700 0.77 -19.93 15.63
CA ALA A 700 -0.62 -19.94 15.22
C ALA A 700 -0.76 -20.12 13.70
N THR A 701 -1.63 -21.02 13.29
CA THR A 701 -1.85 -21.36 11.88
C THR A 701 -3.33 -21.20 11.53
N PHE A 702 -3.61 -20.54 10.42
CA PHE A 702 -4.90 -20.51 9.75
C PHE A 702 -4.84 -21.44 8.54
N THR A 703 -5.88 -22.24 8.34
CA THR A 703 -5.98 -23.21 7.26
C THR A 703 -7.34 -23.09 6.59
N ASN A 704 -7.33 -23.05 5.27
CA ASN A 704 -8.51 -23.30 4.46
C ASN A 704 -8.57 -24.79 4.14
N VAL A 705 -9.56 -25.45 4.71
CA VAL A 705 -9.68 -26.91 4.61
C VAL A 705 -10.09 -27.32 3.20
N ASP A 706 -10.88 -26.49 2.50
CA ASP A 706 -11.38 -26.81 1.16
C ASP A 706 -10.28 -26.82 0.08
N ASN A 707 -9.22 -26.01 0.25
CA ASN A 707 -8.11 -25.94 -0.71
C ASN A 707 -6.73 -26.28 -0.11
N SER A 708 -6.67 -26.70 1.15
CA SER A 708 -5.46 -27.09 1.89
C SER A 708 -4.37 -26.00 1.99
N LYS A 709 -4.68 -24.73 1.67
CA LYS A 709 -3.73 -23.62 1.88
C LYS A 709 -3.67 -23.26 3.36
N GLN A 710 -2.48 -22.94 3.85
CA GLN A 710 -2.22 -22.55 5.23
C GLN A 710 -1.32 -21.31 5.33
N GLU A 711 -1.52 -20.48 6.35
CA GLU A 711 -0.67 -19.34 6.67
C GLU A 711 -0.58 -19.16 8.19
N SER A 712 0.46 -18.47 8.68
CA SER A 712 0.47 -17.96 10.05
C SER A 712 -0.14 -16.56 10.10
N PHE A 713 -0.55 -16.12 11.29
CA PHE A 713 -1.01 -14.76 11.52
C PHE A 713 -0.23 -14.12 12.66
N GLY A 714 -0.15 -12.78 12.68
CA GLY A 714 0.61 -12.04 13.69
C GLY A 714 0.00 -12.13 15.10
N LYS A 715 0.23 -11.11 15.94
CA LYS A 715 -0.34 -11.07 17.29
C LYS A 715 -1.87 -11.04 17.32
N LYS A 716 -2.48 -10.58 16.23
CA LYS A 716 -3.92 -10.37 16.09
C LYS A 716 -4.33 -10.57 14.64
N VAL A 717 -5.49 -11.17 14.43
CA VAL A 717 -6.18 -11.23 13.14
C VAL A 717 -7.67 -11.07 13.34
N MET A 718 -8.33 -10.40 12.40
CA MET A 718 -9.78 -10.21 12.40
C MET A 718 -10.31 -10.57 11.02
N TYR A 719 -11.43 -11.28 11.01
CA TYR A 719 -12.12 -11.70 9.79
C TYR A 719 -13.58 -11.28 9.84
N GLU A 720 -14.10 -10.83 8.71
CA GLU A 720 -15.53 -10.76 8.39
C GLU A 720 -15.92 -12.06 7.66
N VAL A 721 -17.03 -12.69 8.06
CA VAL A 721 -17.61 -13.83 7.34
C VAL A 721 -18.43 -13.28 6.18
N THR A 722 -18.05 -13.62 4.95
CA THR A 722 -18.72 -13.16 3.73
C THR A 722 -19.45 -14.31 3.05
N LYS A 723 -20.23 -14.01 2.00
CA LYS A 723 -20.88 -15.07 1.21
C LYS A 723 -19.87 -16.05 0.58
N GLU A 724 -18.70 -15.56 0.20
CA GLU A 724 -17.72 -16.35 -0.56
C GLU A 724 -16.68 -17.06 0.31
N GLY A 725 -16.57 -16.66 1.59
CA GLY A 725 -15.62 -17.22 2.54
C GLY A 725 -15.34 -16.23 3.67
N MET A 726 -14.07 -15.96 3.94
CA MET A 726 -13.61 -15.00 4.94
C MET A 726 -13.00 -13.76 4.28
N LYS A 727 -12.96 -12.65 5.00
CA LYS A 727 -12.27 -11.43 4.57
C LYS A 727 -11.51 -10.85 5.75
N LYS A 728 -10.19 -10.65 5.62
CA LYS A 728 -9.42 -9.96 6.67
C LYS A 728 -9.88 -8.51 6.79
N VAL A 729 -10.08 -8.04 8.02
CA VAL A 729 -10.49 -6.67 8.33
C VAL A 729 -9.56 -6.03 9.34
N GLU A 730 -9.42 -4.71 9.28
CA GLU A 730 -8.57 -3.94 10.21
C GLU A 730 -9.30 -3.52 11.49
N LYS A 731 -10.64 -3.53 11.47
CA LYS A 731 -11.48 -3.16 12.61
C LYS A 731 -12.76 -4.00 12.65
N MET A 732 -13.23 -4.25 13.86
CA MET A 732 -14.54 -4.84 14.13
C MET A 732 -15.58 -3.73 14.31
N PRO A 733 -16.86 -3.97 14.02
CA PRO A 733 -17.92 -3.02 14.34
C PRO A 733 -18.00 -2.74 15.85
N GLU A 734 -18.24 -1.47 16.19
CA GLU A 734 -18.56 -1.04 17.55
C GLU A 734 -20.06 -0.80 17.69
N THR A 735 -20.63 -1.13 18.84
CA THR A 735 -22.03 -0.79 19.16
C THR A 735 -22.21 0.72 19.28
N THR A 736 -23.28 1.27 18.75
CA THR A 736 -23.64 2.68 18.89
C THR A 736 -24.49 2.93 20.14
N VAL A 737 -24.75 4.21 20.49
CA VAL A 737 -25.72 4.58 21.52
C VAL A 737 -27.15 4.14 21.17
N LEU A 738 -27.44 3.84 19.91
CA LEU A 738 -28.77 3.48 19.44
C LEU A 738 -29.02 1.96 19.41
N ASP A 739 -28.00 1.13 19.64
CA ASP A 739 -28.12 -0.33 19.60
C ASP A 739 -28.47 -0.90 20.97
N GLY A 740 -29.52 -1.73 21.07
CA GLY A 740 -29.88 -2.39 22.34
C GLY A 740 -31.37 -2.31 22.66
N ASN A 741 -31.72 -2.55 23.93
CA ASN A 741 -33.12 -2.55 24.39
C ASN A 741 -33.47 -1.45 25.39
N GLN A 742 -32.49 -0.83 26.04
CA GLN A 742 -32.74 0.09 27.14
C GLN A 742 -32.13 1.47 26.86
N PHE A 743 -32.99 2.48 26.81
CA PHE A 743 -32.62 3.84 26.44
C PHE A 743 -33.19 4.82 27.47
N GLY A 744 -32.39 5.81 27.86
CA GLY A 744 -32.80 6.89 28.74
C GLY A 744 -32.63 8.24 28.05
N TRP A 745 -33.58 9.15 28.21
CA TRP A 745 -33.44 10.55 27.82
C TRP A 745 -33.56 11.46 29.04
N SER A 746 -32.77 12.52 29.06
CA SER A 746 -32.81 13.57 30.08
C SER A 746 -32.97 14.93 29.40
N LEU A 747 -33.98 15.68 29.82
CA LEU A 747 -34.25 17.06 29.39
C LEU A 747 -34.06 17.97 30.61
N LYS A 748 -33.23 19.02 30.47
CA LYS A 748 -32.83 19.93 31.56
C LYS A 748 -33.20 21.37 31.26
N GLY A 749 -33.70 22.05 32.26
CA GLY A 749 -34.05 23.47 32.25
C GLY A 749 -32.95 24.38 32.79
N TYR A 750 -33.36 25.54 33.30
CA TYR A 750 -32.47 26.53 33.89
C TYR A 750 -31.63 25.94 35.04
N SER A 751 -30.35 26.35 35.11
CA SER A 751 -29.36 25.84 36.07
C SER A 751 -29.15 24.32 36.02
N ASP A 752 -29.25 23.71 34.83
CA ASP A 752 -29.06 22.28 34.57
C ASP A 752 -30.01 21.34 35.35
N ARG A 753 -31.10 21.88 35.89
CA ARG A 753 -32.12 21.09 36.60
C ARG A 753 -32.82 20.16 35.62
N GLU A 754 -32.86 18.86 35.90
CA GLU A 754 -33.67 17.92 35.12
C GLU A 754 -35.15 18.29 35.25
N ILE A 755 -35.81 18.49 34.11
CA ILE A 755 -37.23 18.84 34.01
C ILE A 755 -38.07 17.65 33.55
N ALA A 756 -37.50 16.75 32.75
CA ALA A 756 -38.11 15.50 32.36
C ALA A 756 -37.07 14.40 32.17
N LYS A 757 -37.44 13.18 32.59
CA LYS A 757 -36.67 11.97 32.36
C LYS A 757 -37.55 10.94 31.65
N VAL A 758 -37.01 10.28 30.63
CA VAL A 758 -37.72 9.25 29.88
C VAL A 758 -36.89 7.98 29.83
N ASP A 759 -37.43 6.86 30.31
CA ASP A 759 -36.76 5.56 30.25
C ASP A 759 -37.59 4.61 29.37
N TYR A 760 -37.00 4.08 28.31
CA TYR A 760 -37.64 3.15 27.38
C TYR A 760 -36.98 1.77 27.42
N ASN A 761 -37.83 0.73 27.52
CA ASN A 761 -37.43 -0.65 27.41
C ASN A 761 -38.15 -1.32 26.23
N ARG A 762 -37.39 -1.61 25.17
CA ARG A 762 -37.86 -2.24 23.94
C ARG A 762 -38.38 -3.65 24.14
N ALA A 763 -37.77 -4.42 25.05
CA ALA A 763 -38.18 -5.80 25.31
C ALA A 763 -39.54 -5.88 26.02
N THR A 764 -39.91 -4.85 26.78
CA THR A 764 -41.23 -4.76 27.42
C THR A 764 -42.21 -3.83 26.70
N GLU A 765 -41.78 -3.19 25.60
CA GLU A 765 -42.53 -2.20 24.82
C GLU A 765 -43.07 -1.02 25.67
N LYS A 766 -42.36 -0.65 26.75
CA LYS A 766 -42.80 0.37 27.71
C LYS A 766 -41.82 1.53 27.79
N MET A 767 -42.35 2.74 27.62
CA MET A 767 -41.66 4.00 27.85
C MET A 767 -42.24 4.71 29.08
N GLN A 768 -41.43 4.96 30.10
CA GLN A 768 -41.81 5.73 31.27
C GLN A 768 -41.38 7.19 31.09
N VAL A 769 -42.32 8.11 31.17
CA VAL A 769 -42.07 9.56 31.11
C VAL A 769 -42.33 10.16 32.48
N LYS A 770 -41.32 10.75 33.09
CA LYS A 770 -41.40 11.43 34.38
C LYS A 770 -41.11 12.91 34.21
N LEU A 771 -42.03 13.77 34.65
CA LEU A 771 -41.89 15.22 34.71
C LEU A 771 -41.62 15.66 36.15
N GLU A 772 -40.68 16.57 36.34
CA GLU A 772 -40.34 17.13 37.66
C GLU A 772 -41.10 18.45 37.92
N ALA A 773 -41.47 18.70 39.18
CA ALA A 773 -42.19 19.91 39.56
C ALA A 773 -41.28 21.17 39.51
N GLY A 774 -41.85 22.31 39.13
CA GLY A 774 -41.15 23.60 39.12
C GLY A 774 -41.27 24.35 37.78
N VAL A 775 -40.69 25.55 37.70
CA VAL A 775 -40.60 26.34 36.47
C VAL A 775 -39.40 25.83 35.64
N PRO A 776 -39.59 25.31 34.40
CA PRO A 776 -38.51 24.75 33.60
C PRO A 776 -37.42 25.77 33.23
N HIS A 777 -37.80 26.94 32.73
CA HIS A 777 -36.88 28.02 32.38
C HIS A 777 -37.60 29.38 32.31
N SER A 778 -37.35 30.26 33.27
CA SER A 778 -38.10 31.52 33.47
C SER A 778 -38.08 32.49 32.28
N TYR A 779 -37.03 32.47 31.46
CA TYR A 779 -36.86 33.37 30.31
C TYR A 779 -37.58 32.93 29.01
N PHE A 780 -38.21 31.76 28.97
CA PHE A 780 -38.92 31.27 27.77
C PHE A 780 -40.42 31.17 28.01
N ASN A 781 -41.22 31.94 27.27
CA ASN A 781 -42.69 31.96 27.39
C ASN A 781 -43.44 30.96 26.50
N ASN A 782 -42.71 30.19 25.68
CA ASN A 782 -43.24 29.18 24.76
C ASN A 782 -42.90 27.75 25.24
N THR A 783 -43.33 26.74 24.48
CA THR A 783 -42.95 25.33 24.68
C THR A 783 -41.42 25.21 24.62
N TYR A 784 -40.81 24.96 25.78
CA TYR A 784 -39.37 24.88 25.99
C TYR A 784 -38.82 23.51 25.61
N ALA A 785 -39.58 22.46 25.90
CA ALA A 785 -39.29 21.10 25.47
C ALA A 785 -40.59 20.32 25.19
N SER A 786 -40.51 19.28 24.36
CA SER A 786 -41.65 18.39 24.11
C SER A 786 -41.23 16.94 23.94
N ILE A 787 -42.15 16.03 24.26
CA ILE A 787 -42.01 14.58 24.06
C ILE A 787 -43.25 14.11 23.31
N LYS A 788 -43.07 13.47 22.15
CA LYS A 788 -44.16 13.00 21.30
C LYS A 788 -43.90 11.57 20.86
N VAL A 789 -44.93 10.73 20.90
CA VAL A 789 -44.90 9.37 20.36
C VAL A 789 -45.96 9.23 19.29
N GLN A 790 -45.56 8.71 18.15
CA GLN A 790 -46.41 8.44 17.00
C GLN A 790 -46.31 6.96 16.67
N ASN A 791 -47.45 6.28 16.55
CA ASN A 791 -47.45 4.87 16.18
C ASN A 791 -47.07 4.68 14.70
N SER A 792 -46.79 3.45 14.29
CA SER A 792 -46.43 3.10 12.91
C SER A 792 -47.46 3.53 11.84
N SER A 793 -48.74 3.72 12.18
CA SER A 793 -49.77 4.25 11.26
C SER A 793 -49.82 5.77 11.18
N GLY A 794 -49.00 6.46 11.97
CA GLY A 794 -48.87 7.91 11.96
C GLY A 794 -49.76 8.66 12.95
N SER A 795 -50.48 7.96 13.82
CA SER A 795 -51.32 8.57 14.86
C SER A 795 -50.49 8.93 16.10
N ILE A 796 -50.71 10.13 16.65
CA ILE A 796 -50.07 10.57 17.89
C ILE A 796 -50.72 9.84 19.06
N VAL A 797 -49.95 9.02 19.77
CA VAL A 797 -50.42 8.23 20.93
C VAL A 797 -49.99 8.85 22.27
N TYR A 798 -49.01 9.76 22.25
CA TYR A 798 -48.61 10.56 23.40
C TYR A 798 -48.04 11.89 22.92
N ASN A 799 -48.40 13.00 23.57
CA ASN A 799 -47.81 14.30 23.32
C ASN A 799 -47.78 15.11 24.61
N LYS A 800 -46.59 15.55 25.02
CA LYS A 800 -46.38 16.39 26.19
C LYS A 800 -45.56 17.61 25.81
N GLU A 801 -46.14 18.78 26.02
CA GLU A 801 -45.45 20.07 25.87
C GLU A 801 -45.12 20.66 27.24
N ILE A 802 -43.89 21.13 27.40
CA ILE A 802 -43.36 21.68 28.65
C ILE A 802 -43.08 23.16 28.41
N VAL A 803 -43.96 24.03 28.90
CA VAL A 803 -43.85 25.49 28.71
C VAL A 803 -42.83 26.08 29.71
N GLY A 804 -41.88 26.88 29.21
CA GLY A 804 -40.69 27.30 29.95
C GLY A 804 -40.98 28.08 31.23
N ASN A 805 -41.81 29.12 31.17
CA ASN A 805 -42.07 30.03 32.29
C ASN A 805 -43.32 29.66 33.11
N ARG A 806 -43.93 28.49 32.86
CA ARG A 806 -45.10 28.02 33.61
C ARG A 806 -44.70 26.98 34.65
N GLN A 807 -45.27 27.08 35.84
CA GLN A 807 -45.10 26.09 36.89
C GLN A 807 -45.62 24.72 36.43
N GLN A 808 -44.74 23.71 36.40
CA GLN A 808 -45.11 22.32 36.14
C GLN A 808 -45.37 21.58 37.45
N THR A 809 -46.32 20.65 37.42
CA THR A 809 -46.55 19.67 38.50
C THR A 809 -45.79 18.39 38.18
N ALA A 810 -45.28 17.69 39.21
CA ALA A 810 -44.66 16.39 39.01
C ALA A 810 -45.68 15.38 38.46
N GLU A 811 -45.27 14.58 37.48
CA GLU A 811 -46.13 13.61 36.79
C GLU A 811 -45.30 12.40 36.36
N SER A 812 -45.91 11.22 36.32
CA SER A 812 -45.29 10.01 35.77
C SER A 812 -46.31 9.24 34.95
N GLN A 813 -45.97 8.91 33.70
CA GLN A 813 -46.85 8.20 32.78
C GLN A 813 -46.10 7.07 32.07
N THR A 814 -46.75 5.92 31.95
CA THR A 814 -46.27 4.82 31.10
C THR A 814 -46.96 4.88 29.75
N VAL A 815 -46.17 4.90 28.68
CA VAL A 815 -46.61 4.96 27.28
C VAL A 815 -46.18 3.66 26.58
N PRO A 816 -47.08 2.93 25.92
CA PRO A 816 -46.71 1.78 25.10
C PRO A 816 -46.02 2.24 23.82
N VAL A 817 -44.86 1.67 23.50
CA VAL A 817 -44.08 2.00 22.29
C VAL A 817 -43.54 0.70 21.68
N LYS A 818 -43.88 0.43 20.42
CA LYS A 818 -43.58 -0.82 19.71
C LYS A 818 -42.55 -0.62 18.59
N VAL A 819 -42.01 -1.72 18.07
CA VAL A 819 -41.20 -1.70 16.84
C VAL A 819 -42.00 -1.08 15.69
N GLY A 820 -41.40 -0.10 15.01
CA GLY A 820 -42.03 0.69 13.96
C GLY A 820 -42.59 2.04 14.42
N ASP A 821 -42.78 2.25 15.74
CA ASP A 821 -43.23 3.54 16.29
C ASP A 821 -42.10 4.58 16.31
N TYR A 822 -42.48 5.85 16.43
CA TYR A 822 -41.58 7.00 16.42
C TYR A 822 -41.65 7.77 17.73
N ILE A 823 -40.49 8.13 18.28
CA ILE A 823 -40.33 8.95 19.49
C ILE A 823 -39.63 10.25 19.09
N GLU A 824 -40.29 11.39 19.26
CA GLU A 824 -39.79 12.72 18.93
C GLU A 824 -39.59 13.55 20.20
N PHE A 825 -38.40 14.16 20.30
CA PHE A 825 -38.05 15.10 21.36
C PHE A 825 -37.73 16.46 20.75
N THR A 826 -38.18 17.54 21.41
CA THR A 826 -37.72 18.90 21.11
C THR A 826 -37.19 19.59 22.36
N HIS A 827 -36.20 20.47 22.19
CA HIS A 827 -35.61 21.26 23.26
C HIS A 827 -35.01 22.56 22.70
N ILE A 828 -35.52 23.73 23.11
CA ILE A 828 -35.11 25.03 22.52
C ILE A 828 -33.58 25.22 22.54
N GLU A 829 -32.93 24.85 23.64
CA GLU A 829 -31.48 25.07 23.84
C GLU A 829 -30.60 23.91 23.35
N GLY A 830 -31.16 22.86 22.75
CA GLY A 830 -30.43 21.61 22.48
C GLY A 830 -29.24 21.70 21.50
N GLU A 831 -29.12 22.78 20.72
CA GLU A 831 -27.98 23.01 19.80
C GLU A 831 -26.99 24.08 20.26
N ALA A 832 -27.34 24.89 21.28
CA ALA A 832 -26.48 25.97 21.74
C ALA A 832 -25.19 25.38 22.31
N VAL A 833 -24.03 25.82 21.80
CA VAL A 833 -22.71 25.20 22.08
C VAL A 833 -22.42 25.04 23.58
N LYS A 834 -22.89 25.98 24.41
CA LYS A 834 -22.73 25.94 25.88
C LYS A 834 -23.75 25.06 26.61
N GLU A 835 -24.83 24.64 25.94
CA GLU A 835 -26.00 23.99 26.54
C GLU A 835 -26.36 22.64 25.89
N LYS A 836 -25.49 22.10 25.01
CA LYS A 836 -25.73 20.84 24.29
C LYS A 836 -26.05 19.66 25.21
N THR A 837 -25.59 19.69 26.45
CA THR A 837 -25.80 18.67 27.49
C THR A 837 -27.18 18.70 28.14
N ARG A 838 -28.02 19.69 27.83
CA ARG A 838 -29.36 19.82 28.42
C ARG A 838 -30.39 18.86 27.82
N ALA A 839 -30.08 18.21 26.72
CA ALA A 839 -30.99 17.29 26.06
C ALA A 839 -30.21 16.08 25.52
N THR A 840 -30.27 14.97 26.24
CA THR A 840 -29.37 13.82 26.03
C THR A 840 -30.12 12.52 25.87
N LEU A 841 -29.52 11.58 25.14
CA LEU A 841 -29.88 10.17 25.07
C LEU A 841 -28.72 9.34 25.62
N ILE A 842 -29.00 8.41 26.52
CA ILE A 842 -28.07 7.40 27.03
C ILE A 842 -28.58 6.01 26.72
N ASN A 843 -27.68 5.13 26.27
CA ASN A 843 -27.94 3.70 26.20
C ASN A 843 -27.62 3.07 27.55
N LEU A 844 -28.61 2.50 28.21
CA LEU A 844 -28.45 1.96 29.56
C LEU A 844 -27.72 0.61 29.57
N GLU A 845 -27.61 -0.07 28.41
CA GLU A 845 -26.91 -1.36 28.29
C GLU A 845 -25.39 -1.16 28.06
N ASN A 846 -24.99 -0.10 27.35
CA ASN A 846 -23.59 0.13 26.99
C ASN A 846 -23.00 1.45 27.51
N ASN A 847 -23.77 2.26 28.25
CA ASN A 847 -23.40 3.56 28.83
C ASN A 847 -22.89 4.61 27.84
N LYS A 848 -23.04 4.42 26.52
CA LYS A 848 -22.76 5.46 25.53
C LYS A 848 -23.87 6.52 25.59
N GLN A 849 -23.51 7.78 25.37
CA GLN A 849 -24.43 8.92 25.42
C GLN A 849 -24.25 9.81 24.20
N GLU A 850 -25.33 10.44 23.73
CA GLU A 850 -25.31 11.48 22.71
C GLU A 850 -26.24 12.65 23.05
N TYR A 851 -26.09 13.74 22.31
CA TYR A 851 -26.95 14.93 22.40
C TYR A 851 -28.04 14.87 21.33
N ILE A 852 -29.28 15.21 21.70
CA ILE A 852 -30.42 15.09 20.78
C ILE A 852 -30.51 16.30 19.82
N GLY A 853 -30.04 17.48 20.23
CA GLY A 853 -30.17 18.72 19.46
C GLY A 853 -31.50 19.44 19.74
N LYS A 854 -31.89 20.37 18.87
CA LYS A 854 -33.16 21.10 19.02
C LYS A 854 -34.38 20.22 18.82
N LYS A 855 -34.25 19.24 17.93
CA LYS A 855 -35.27 18.27 17.59
C LYS A 855 -34.60 16.96 17.21
N ARG A 856 -35.15 15.84 17.66
CA ARG A 856 -34.74 14.51 17.21
C ARG A 856 -35.92 13.57 17.17
N THR A 857 -36.01 12.80 16.09
CA THR A 857 -36.97 11.72 15.95
C THR A 857 -36.24 10.39 15.85
N TYR A 858 -36.70 9.42 16.63
CA TYR A 858 -36.18 8.06 16.66
C TYR A 858 -37.26 7.09 16.22
N GLN A 859 -36.99 6.25 15.24
CA GLN A 859 -37.82 5.09 14.92
C GLN A 859 -37.35 3.89 15.74
N VAL A 860 -38.27 3.19 16.39
CA VAL A 860 -37.96 1.94 17.10
C VAL A 860 -37.78 0.82 16.07
N THR A 861 -36.65 0.12 16.11
CA THR A 861 -36.35 -1.00 15.20
C THR A 861 -36.26 -2.33 15.94
N SER A 862 -36.10 -3.42 15.20
CA SER A 862 -35.88 -4.76 15.76
C SER A 862 -34.51 -4.93 16.45
N THR A 863 -33.60 -3.95 16.35
CA THR A 863 -32.26 -4.00 16.97
C THR A 863 -31.95 -2.82 17.90
N GLY A 864 -32.81 -1.80 17.95
CA GLY A 864 -32.60 -0.62 18.78
C GLY A 864 -33.42 0.58 18.32
N LEU A 865 -32.77 1.73 18.18
CA LEU A 865 -33.34 2.97 17.63
C LEU A 865 -32.65 3.32 16.31
N ASN A 866 -33.39 3.98 15.42
CA ASN A 866 -32.82 4.60 14.23
C ASN A 866 -33.16 6.09 14.24
N LYS A 867 -32.19 6.96 13.90
CA LYS A 867 -32.46 8.39 13.75
C LYS A 867 -33.18 8.64 12.44
N ILE A 868 -34.21 9.46 12.51
CA ILE A 868 -34.92 9.98 11.35
C ILE A 868 -34.58 11.47 11.30
N ASP A 869 -33.91 11.87 10.23
CA ASP A 869 -33.57 13.28 9.97
C ASP A 869 -34.79 14.07 9.49
#